data_AF-A0A085B8A2-F1
#
_entry.id   AF-A0A085B8A2-F1
#
_cell.length_a   1.000
_cell.length_b   1.000
_cell.length_c   1.000
_cell.angle_alpha   90.00
_cell.angle_beta   90.00
_cell.angle_gamma   90.00
#
_symmetry.space_group_name_H-M   'P 1'
#
loop_
_entity.id
_entity.type
_entity.pdbx_description
1 polymer ?
#
loop_
_entity_poly.entity_id
_entity_poly.type
_entity_poly.pdbx_seq_one_letter_code
_entity_poly.pdbx_strand_id
1 'polypeptide(L)'
;MKKFWLVFIFAFLKLNAQTYSVDGKVFDENNTPLENISVSLMKQKDSSIINFIGTSKSGNFSLKIPEQKEASFLQISGDKLKTFTRKFESIHQNENLGVIKLNKELITNIEEVQITVAPVKIKKDTIEYNASFLKVRPDSKIDELIKEIPGAEVDGDGKITVNGKSVSKIHINGKPLFDKNGKTELETIPADIIKKIQITTSKTKQEELTGRAPITDSLTVNFEMDKKHRQGTLTNFRLGYGSNNRYDGALFFTKTKQDSRLAISAGSNNINSGLSGKTGSGTGIFRTSVINVSYSDKFDNLDLERLNANYYERSTETYSKTARTTFLPDYKLDRNTERFDNRNYQRLGFNSNAVLKLDQLTNLIFSAGFNNNITESDANNQSSTLRDDVLLNSSSGSVKQKSINNGFSQSLGITKKFRKERRTFSASVDGNFTENSGTDYNLTTTIFHQSPEDNDYRNQRSISKKQNTDFSFNVRYDEPISDSAIVSTELTYKSLSLRNDRKVNDFDTESEEFSIYNSLLSNSINQDINSLNAIIGYDLNKTKFRFFFNAHLDFNANDFQSIFNSENINFKRNFVFPNYETRLTYRFSNSKSLELYNQSNFTAPPMTALNPFTDISNPLVTTQGNPDLKSTWKNTSSIYFMNRNSAKNITYSARFKFDYTDNNISDFSFYDETGRQFRTYANISGNKSLTWDSRFSKSYKWNKNEFRISPSFFSSYSHRKGFVDGLQFTNTIYNISPRINLRLNLREIVDVTSSASLNYNFSNYTNYRVDKARSAQQNYAFGIVNYFLKSNLFFSNDLNVTKNNNISAGFNRTSYFWNASVNYKFYKKQMTLRFNINDVLNQRQNAIRNIGDNYIEDREDLVLRRYFMLSLMLNLSQFGEKKS
;
A
#
# COMPACT_ATOMS: atom_id res chain seq x y z
N MET A 1 -11.44 12.47 34.89
CA MET A 1 -10.71 11.29 34.34
C MET A 1 -11.13 9.96 34.99
N LYS A 2 -12.43 9.68 35.16
CA LYS A 2 -12.94 8.41 35.74
C LYS A 2 -13.94 7.65 34.84
N LYS A 3 -14.07 8.00 33.55
CA LYS A 3 -14.98 7.34 32.57
C LYS A 3 -14.27 6.64 31.39
N PHE A 4 -12.94 6.57 31.39
CA PHE A 4 -12.17 5.92 30.30
C PHE A 4 -11.77 4.46 30.59
N TRP A 5 -12.19 3.90 31.73
CA TRP A 5 -11.82 2.55 32.18
C TRP A 5 -12.77 1.43 31.74
N LEU A 6 -13.84 1.74 30.98
CA LEU A 6 -14.83 0.74 30.55
C LEU A 6 -14.58 0.15 29.14
N VAL A 7 -13.57 0.63 28.42
CA VAL A 7 -13.16 0.07 27.11
C VAL A 7 -12.00 -0.93 27.23
N PHE A 8 -11.40 -1.06 28.42
CA PHE A 8 -10.26 -1.98 28.66
C PHE A 8 -10.66 -3.35 29.25
N ILE A 9 -11.95 -3.62 29.48
CA ILE A 9 -12.45 -4.86 30.13
C ILE A 9 -12.83 -5.97 29.13
N PHE A 10 -12.55 -5.83 27.83
CA PHE A 10 -12.70 -6.94 26.86
C PHE A 10 -11.44 -7.82 26.70
N ALA A 11 -10.53 -7.82 27.68
CA ALA A 11 -9.40 -8.74 27.75
C ALA A 11 -9.60 -9.77 28.87
N PHE A 12 -9.44 -11.04 28.51
CA PHE A 12 -9.42 -12.24 29.37
C PHE A 12 -10.75 -12.92 29.69
N LEU A 13 -11.56 -13.23 28.66
CA LEU A 13 -12.17 -14.55 28.65
C LEU A 13 -11.05 -15.58 28.41
N LYS A 14 -10.43 -16.07 29.49
CA LYS A 14 -9.71 -17.35 29.48
C LYS A 14 -10.75 -18.45 29.25
N LEU A 15 -11.15 -18.64 28.01
CA LEU A 15 -11.67 -19.94 27.58
C LEU A 15 -10.46 -20.89 27.59
N ASN A 16 -10.27 -21.56 28.73
CA ASN A 16 -9.35 -22.68 28.86
C ASN A 16 -9.90 -23.84 28.01
N ALA A 17 -9.64 -23.81 26.71
CA ALA A 17 -9.68 -25.02 25.92
C ALA A 17 -8.43 -25.84 26.31
N GLN A 18 -8.64 -27.00 26.93
CA GLN A 18 -7.57 -27.97 27.15
C GLN A 18 -6.87 -28.24 25.81
N THR A 19 -5.55 -28.01 25.77
CA THR A 19 -4.73 -28.33 24.60
C THR A 19 -3.91 -29.56 24.89
N TYR A 20 -4.01 -30.52 24.00
CA TYR A 20 -3.19 -31.71 23.99
C TYR A 20 -2.00 -31.51 23.05
N SER A 21 -0.95 -32.29 23.22
CA SER A 21 0.20 -32.33 22.31
C SER A 21 0.30 -33.70 21.66
N VAL A 22 0.63 -33.71 20.36
CA VAL A 22 1.18 -34.89 19.69
C VAL A 22 2.68 -34.65 19.54
N ASP A 23 3.47 -35.37 20.33
CA ASP A 23 4.90 -35.20 20.46
C ASP A 23 5.65 -36.36 19.77
N GLY A 24 6.86 -36.10 19.30
CA GLY A 24 7.72 -37.14 18.73
C GLY A 24 9.02 -36.60 18.18
N LYS A 25 9.84 -37.50 17.64
CA LYS A 25 11.10 -37.16 16.97
C LYS A 25 11.17 -37.83 15.61
N VAL A 26 11.68 -37.12 14.61
CA VAL A 26 11.79 -37.62 13.23
C VAL A 26 13.27 -37.76 12.86
N PHE A 27 13.64 -38.95 12.40
CA PHE A 27 15.00 -39.31 11.99
C PHE A 27 14.97 -39.97 10.61
N ASP A 28 16.11 -39.98 9.93
CA ASP A 28 16.30 -40.83 8.76
C ASP A 28 16.69 -42.27 9.15
N GLU A 29 16.86 -43.13 8.15
CA GLU A 29 17.31 -44.52 8.32
C GLU A 29 18.66 -44.63 9.07
N ASN A 30 19.52 -43.63 8.92
CA ASN A 30 20.86 -43.56 9.51
C ASN A 30 20.87 -42.92 10.92
N ASN A 31 19.72 -42.74 11.56
CA ASN A 31 19.56 -42.04 12.84
C ASN A 31 20.06 -40.59 12.82
N THR A 32 20.02 -39.92 11.66
CA THR A 32 20.24 -38.48 11.56
C THR A 32 18.92 -37.76 11.82
N PRO A 33 18.86 -36.77 12.74
CA PRO A 33 17.65 -36.01 12.99
C PRO A 33 17.26 -35.19 11.75
N LEU A 34 15.98 -35.25 11.36
CA LEU A 34 15.49 -34.54 10.19
C LEU A 34 14.87 -33.19 10.59
N GLU A 35 15.47 -32.09 10.15
CA GLU A 35 14.98 -30.71 10.36
C GLU A 35 13.93 -30.31 9.30
N ASN A 36 12.96 -29.47 9.67
CA ASN A 36 11.94 -28.91 8.78
C ASN A 36 11.05 -29.93 8.05
N ILE A 37 10.92 -31.14 8.62
CA ILE A 37 9.92 -32.12 8.17
C ILE A 37 8.53 -31.62 8.57
N SER A 38 7.61 -31.61 7.62
CA SER A 38 6.24 -31.16 7.85
C SER A 38 5.47 -32.22 8.62
N VAL A 39 5.02 -31.87 9.82
CA VAL A 39 4.13 -32.65 10.67
C VAL A 39 2.77 -31.97 10.65
N SER A 40 1.80 -32.57 9.96
CA SER A 40 0.46 -32.01 9.73
C SER A 40 -0.61 -32.95 10.27
N LEU A 41 -1.56 -32.44 11.05
CA LEU A 41 -2.75 -33.18 11.47
C LEU A 41 -3.96 -32.69 10.67
N MET A 42 -4.76 -33.63 10.17
CA MET A 42 -5.89 -33.36 9.29
C MET A 42 -7.12 -34.15 9.71
N LYS A 43 -8.31 -33.61 9.47
CA LYS A 43 -9.56 -34.36 9.71
C LYS A 43 -9.70 -35.51 8.71
N GLN A 44 -10.11 -36.70 9.17
CA GLN A 44 -10.37 -37.83 8.27
C GLN A 44 -11.52 -37.53 7.31
N LYS A 45 -12.56 -36.83 7.77
CA LYS A 45 -13.80 -36.59 7.02
C LYS A 45 -13.59 -35.82 5.70
N ASP A 46 -12.69 -34.85 5.69
CA ASP A 46 -12.54 -33.93 4.56
C ASP A 46 -11.10 -33.49 4.25
N SER A 47 -10.12 -34.09 4.93
CA SER A 47 -8.69 -33.79 4.80
C SER A 47 -8.34 -32.32 5.06
N SER A 48 -9.21 -31.57 5.75
CA SER A 48 -8.89 -30.19 6.16
C SER A 48 -7.79 -30.18 7.21
N ILE A 49 -6.88 -29.22 7.11
CA ILE A 49 -5.73 -29.09 8.02
C ILE A 49 -6.23 -28.60 9.39
N ILE A 50 -5.94 -29.37 10.44
CA ILE A 50 -6.18 -28.99 11.84
C ILE A 50 -5.00 -28.14 12.33
N ASN A 51 -3.78 -28.66 12.22
CA ASN A 51 -2.55 -27.95 12.58
C ASN A 51 -1.35 -28.49 11.79
N PHE A 52 -0.28 -27.72 11.68
CA PHE A 52 1.00 -28.21 11.19
C PHE A 52 2.18 -27.51 11.86
N ILE A 53 3.30 -28.21 11.98
CA ILE A 53 4.59 -27.68 12.42
C ILE A 53 5.73 -28.29 11.60
N GLY A 54 6.91 -27.67 11.69
CA GLY A 54 8.16 -28.28 11.22
C GLY A 54 8.90 -28.91 12.39
N THR A 55 9.63 -30.00 12.15
CA THR A 55 10.58 -30.56 13.11
C THR A 55 11.75 -29.60 13.37
N SER A 56 12.30 -29.64 14.60
CA SER A 56 13.50 -28.89 14.98
C SER A 56 14.79 -29.47 14.38
N LYS A 57 15.93 -28.80 14.57
CA LYS A 57 17.27 -29.33 14.24
C LYS A 57 17.60 -30.69 14.86
N SER A 58 17.01 -30.97 16.02
CA SER A 58 17.18 -32.25 16.72
C SER A 58 16.10 -33.28 16.34
N GLY A 59 15.31 -33.01 15.28
CA GLY A 59 14.22 -33.87 14.81
C GLY A 59 12.95 -33.80 15.65
N ASN A 60 12.93 -33.03 16.75
CA ASN A 60 11.79 -33.01 17.68
C ASN A 60 10.61 -32.22 17.10
N PHE A 61 9.39 -32.69 17.36
CA PHE A 61 8.17 -31.94 17.10
C PHE A 61 7.22 -32.04 18.31
N SER A 62 6.41 -31.00 18.50
CA SER A 62 5.35 -30.94 19.51
C SER A 62 4.13 -30.22 18.93
N LEU A 63 3.22 -30.99 18.35
CA LEU A 63 2.04 -30.48 17.67
C LEU A 63 0.92 -30.24 18.68
N LYS A 64 0.82 -29.00 19.17
CA LYS A 64 -0.25 -28.60 20.10
C LYS A 64 -1.57 -28.47 19.37
N ILE A 65 -2.60 -29.18 19.81
CA ILE A 65 -3.92 -29.23 19.19
C ILE A 65 -5.03 -29.13 20.25
N PRO A 66 -6.22 -28.61 19.91
CA PRO A 66 -7.39 -28.76 20.77
C PRO A 66 -7.86 -30.23 20.77
N GLU A 67 -8.72 -30.58 21.73
CA GLU A 67 -9.42 -31.88 21.73
C GLU A 67 -10.02 -32.19 20.36
N GLN A 68 -9.77 -33.40 19.84
CA GLN A 68 -10.37 -33.90 18.61
C GLN A 68 -11.36 -35.01 18.97
N LYS A 69 -12.65 -34.75 18.79
CA LYS A 69 -13.72 -35.76 19.01
C LYS A 69 -14.00 -36.60 17.77
N GLU A 70 -13.44 -36.22 16.62
CA GLU A 70 -13.59 -36.89 15.34
C GLU A 70 -12.26 -37.48 14.88
N ALA A 71 -12.34 -38.54 14.08
CA ALA A 71 -11.16 -39.21 13.56
C ALA A 71 -10.29 -38.26 12.70
N SER A 72 -8.98 -38.36 12.90
CA SER A 72 -7.97 -37.49 12.31
C SER A 72 -6.75 -38.29 11.88
N PHE A 73 -6.04 -37.82 10.85
CA PHE A 73 -4.77 -38.40 10.41
C PHE A 73 -3.63 -37.42 10.64
N LEU A 74 -2.56 -37.89 11.28
CA LEU A 74 -1.28 -37.21 11.32
C LEU A 74 -0.43 -37.68 10.16
N GLN A 75 0.07 -36.73 9.38
CA GLN A 75 0.95 -36.95 8.25
C GLN A 75 2.29 -36.28 8.52
N ILE A 76 3.37 -37.05 8.46
CA ILE A 76 4.75 -36.57 8.57
C ILE A 76 5.42 -36.77 7.21
N SER A 77 5.79 -35.67 6.58
CA SER A 77 6.24 -35.66 5.19
C SER A 77 7.42 -34.72 4.98
N GLY A 78 8.39 -35.17 4.20
CA GLY A 78 9.57 -34.41 3.79
C GLY A 78 9.88 -34.63 2.31
N ASP A 79 10.77 -33.82 1.75
CA ASP A 79 11.12 -33.93 0.34
C ASP A 79 11.92 -35.22 0.07
N LYS A 80 11.48 -36.01 -0.90
CA LYS A 80 12.07 -37.33 -1.26
C LYS A 80 12.06 -38.35 -0.10
N LEU A 81 11.14 -38.23 0.84
CA LEU A 81 10.98 -39.15 1.97
C LEU A 81 9.59 -39.79 1.92
N LYS A 82 9.53 -41.08 2.23
CA LYS A 82 8.27 -41.82 2.37
C LYS A 82 7.44 -41.18 3.48
N THR A 83 6.21 -40.80 3.16
CA THR A 83 5.31 -40.17 4.13
C THR A 83 4.87 -41.16 5.21
N PHE A 84 4.97 -40.77 6.48
CA PHE A 84 4.39 -41.50 7.60
C PHE A 84 2.99 -40.97 7.89
N THR A 85 2.02 -41.88 8.06
CA THR A 85 0.64 -41.53 8.39
C THR A 85 0.17 -42.33 9.61
N ARG A 86 -0.44 -41.66 10.59
CA ARG A 86 -1.07 -42.31 11.76
C ARG A 86 -2.50 -41.81 11.93
N LYS A 87 -3.44 -42.75 12.06
CA LYS A 87 -4.84 -42.45 12.39
C LYS A 87 -5.01 -42.27 13.90
N PHE A 88 -5.84 -41.33 14.30
CA PHE A 88 -6.38 -41.17 15.64
C PHE A 88 -7.91 -41.15 15.54
N GLU A 89 -8.63 -41.99 16.29
CA GLU A 89 -10.10 -41.95 16.31
C GLU A 89 -10.62 -40.72 17.06
N SER A 90 -9.91 -40.32 18.12
CA SER A 90 -10.08 -39.07 18.85
C SER A 90 -8.75 -38.72 19.52
N ILE A 91 -8.57 -37.45 19.91
CA ILE A 91 -7.40 -36.99 20.68
C ILE A 91 -7.91 -36.15 21.85
N HIS A 92 -7.88 -36.74 23.03
CA HIS A 92 -8.34 -36.16 24.29
C HIS A 92 -7.29 -36.30 25.42
N GLN A 93 -6.04 -36.60 25.06
CA GLN A 93 -4.88 -36.64 25.93
C GLN A 93 -3.60 -36.35 25.11
N ASN A 94 -2.47 -36.11 25.78
CA ASN A 94 -1.19 -35.97 25.09
C ASN A 94 -0.76 -37.32 24.51
N GLU A 95 -0.36 -37.32 23.24
CA GLU A 95 0.08 -38.50 22.50
C GLU A 95 1.58 -38.37 22.22
N ASN A 96 2.37 -39.38 22.61
CA ASN A 96 3.79 -39.41 22.28
C ASN A 96 4.05 -40.53 21.27
N LEU A 97 4.56 -40.16 20.11
CA LEU A 97 4.84 -41.06 18.98
C LEU A 97 6.26 -41.64 19.02
N GLY A 98 7.08 -41.25 19.99
CA GLY A 98 8.45 -41.71 20.10
C GLY A 98 9.30 -41.28 18.91
N VAL A 99 10.19 -42.17 18.46
CA VAL A 99 11.08 -41.96 17.31
C VAL A 99 10.43 -42.53 16.06
N ILE A 100 10.24 -41.68 15.05
CA ILE A 100 9.68 -42.01 13.75
C ILE A 100 10.81 -41.93 12.73
N LYS A 101 11.10 -43.04 12.07
CA LYS A 101 12.08 -43.10 10.99
C LYS A 101 11.39 -42.90 9.65
N LEU A 102 11.87 -41.95 8.86
CA LEU A 102 11.43 -41.74 7.49
C LEU A 102 12.46 -42.27 6.51
N ASN A 103 11.99 -43.16 5.65
CA ASN A 103 12.81 -43.79 4.64
C ASN A 103 12.92 -42.89 3.41
N LYS A 104 14.04 -42.99 2.67
CA LYS A 104 14.12 -42.31 1.37
C LYS A 104 13.14 -42.98 0.40
N GLU A 105 12.42 -42.16 -0.35
CA GLU A 105 11.51 -42.66 -1.38
C GLU A 105 12.36 -43.10 -2.59
N LEU A 106 12.67 -44.40 -2.68
CA LEU A 106 13.24 -45.00 -3.88
C LEU A 106 12.13 -45.09 -4.93
N ILE A 107 12.20 -44.25 -5.96
CA ILE A 107 11.30 -44.34 -7.10
C ILE A 107 11.74 -45.55 -7.93
N THR A 108 11.16 -46.73 -7.67
CA THR A 108 11.48 -47.96 -8.41
C THR A 108 10.32 -48.61 -9.13
N ASN A 109 9.06 -48.13 -9.04
CA ASN A 109 8.01 -48.54 -9.96
C ASN A 109 6.89 -47.49 -10.08
N ILE A 110 6.39 -47.29 -11.30
CA ILE A 110 5.39 -46.28 -11.70
C ILE A 110 3.95 -46.80 -11.56
N GLU A 111 3.74 -48.02 -11.05
CA GLU A 111 2.40 -48.53 -10.79
C GLU A 111 1.91 -48.14 -9.39
N GLU A 112 0.95 -47.22 -9.40
CA GLU A 112 -0.01 -46.91 -8.34
C GLU A 112 0.55 -46.61 -6.94
N VAL A 113 1.52 -45.69 -6.86
CA VAL A 113 1.75 -44.96 -5.61
C VAL A 113 0.57 -44.00 -5.40
N GLN A 114 -0.29 -44.26 -4.42
CA GLN A 114 -1.12 -43.20 -3.83
C GLN A 114 -0.18 -42.16 -3.23
N ILE A 115 0.22 -41.17 -4.04
CA ILE A 115 1.01 -40.04 -3.57
C ILE A 115 0.13 -39.28 -2.57
N THR A 116 0.36 -39.52 -1.29
CA THR A 116 -0.26 -38.73 -0.22
C THR A 116 0.40 -37.37 -0.24
N VAL A 117 -0.16 -36.45 -1.02
CA VAL A 117 0.44 -35.12 -1.20
C VAL A 117 0.35 -34.35 0.11
N ALA A 118 1.49 -33.88 0.63
CA ALA A 118 1.52 -33.07 1.84
C ALA A 118 0.68 -31.80 1.68
N PRO A 119 -0.17 -31.44 2.65
CA PRO A 119 -1.01 -30.24 2.58
C PRO A 119 -0.20 -28.95 2.70
N VAL A 120 0.87 -28.98 3.49
CA VAL A 120 1.80 -27.87 3.69
C VAL A 120 3.23 -28.40 3.66
N LYS A 121 4.11 -27.72 2.93
CA LYS A 121 5.55 -27.94 2.99
C LYS A 121 6.24 -26.68 3.51
N ILE A 122 7.06 -26.85 4.55
CA ILE A 122 7.88 -25.77 5.10
C ILE A 122 9.29 -25.92 4.54
N LYS A 123 9.74 -24.92 3.80
CA LYS A 123 11.12 -24.75 3.35
C LYS A 123 11.75 -23.60 4.16
N LYS A 124 13.08 -23.50 4.13
CA LYS A 124 13.86 -22.48 4.87
C LYS A 124 13.23 -21.07 4.81
N ASP A 125 12.93 -20.59 3.61
CA ASP A 125 12.39 -19.23 3.37
C ASP A 125 11.00 -19.24 2.70
N THR A 126 10.32 -20.38 2.65
CA THR A 126 9.06 -20.54 1.90
C THR A 126 8.07 -21.44 2.62
N ILE A 127 6.83 -20.97 2.72
CA ILE A 127 5.70 -21.82 3.09
C ILE A 127 4.94 -22.14 1.82
N GLU A 128 4.81 -23.43 1.52
CA GLU A 128 4.11 -23.93 0.33
C GLU A 128 2.82 -24.62 0.78
N TYR A 129 1.68 -24.06 0.38
CA TYR A 129 0.36 -24.66 0.57
C TYR A 129 -0.03 -25.41 -0.69
N ASN A 130 -0.47 -26.65 -0.55
CA ASN A 130 -1.10 -27.34 -1.66
C ASN A 130 -2.55 -26.85 -1.80
N ALA A 131 -2.88 -26.33 -2.98
CA ALA A 131 -4.16 -25.69 -3.23
C ALA A 131 -5.35 -26.66 -3.14
N SER A 132 -5.15 -27.97 -3.37
CA SER A 132 -6.23 -28.98 -3.29
C SER A 132 -6.80 -29.17 -1.86
N PHE A 133 -6.03 -28.77 -0.84
CA PHE A 133 -6.43 -28.76 0.56
C PHE A 133 -7.08 -27.45 0.99
N LEU A 134 -6.96 -26.38 0.19
CA LEU A 134 -7.66 -25.12 0.38
C LEU A 134 -9.03 -25.21 -0.30
N LYS A 135 -10.06 -25.53 0.49
CA LYS A 135 -11.39 -25.82 -0.03
C LYS A 135 -12.12 -24.55 -0.45
N VAL A 136 -11.96 -24.16 -1.70
CA VAL A 136 -12.76 -23.12 -2.36
C VAL A 136 -14.05 -23.69 -2.97
N ARG A 137 -14.94 -22.81 -3.44
CA ARG A 137 -16.15 -23.23 -4.17
C ARG A 137 -15.76 -23.69 -5.58
N PRO A 138 -16.59 -24.53 -6.23
CA PRO A 138 -16.50 -24.69 -7.68
C PRO A 138 -16.56 -23.31 -8.34
N ASP A 139 -15.73 -23.10 -9.37
CA ASP A 139 -15.64 -21.85 -10.14
C ASP A 139 -15.02 -20.64 -9.41
N SER A 140 -14.48 -20.85 -8.20
CA SER A 140 -13.70 -19.83 -7.47
C SER A 140 -12.50 -19.34 -8.27
N LYS A 141 -12.09 -18.10 -8.01
CA LYS A 141 -10.93 -17.44 -8.61
C LYS A 141 -9.78 -17.35 -7.60
N ILE A 142 -8.59 -16.94 -8.04
CA ILE A 142 -7.43 -16.84 -7.15
C ILE A 142 -7.70 -15.91 -5.96
N ASP A 143 -8.47 -14.83 -6.13
CA ASP A 143 -8.84 -13.93 -5.02
C ASP A 143 -9.63 -14.63 -3.90
N GLU A 144 -10.49 -15.59 -4.23
CA GLU A 144 -11.18 -16.45 -3.27
C GLU A 144 -10.22 -17.48 -2.65
N LEU A 145 -9.32 -18.05 -3.46
CA LEU A 145 -8.29 -18.98 -2.97
C LEU A 145 -7.36 -18.33 -1.95
N ILE A 146 -6.99 -17.06 -2.14
CA ILE A 146 -6.18 -16.28 -1.20
C ILE A 146 -6.87 -16.19 0.16
N LYS A 147 -8.19 -15.98 0.19
CA LYS A 147 -8.94 -15.82 1.46
C LYS A 147 -8.96 -17.10 2.31
N GLU A 148 -8.71 -18.25 1.70
CA GLU A 148 -8.59 -19.55 2.37
C GLU A 148 -7.18 -19.82 2.91
N ILE A 149 -6.17 -19.05 2.49
CA ILE A 149 -4.82 -19.16 3.05
C ILE A 149 -4.85 -18.75 4.53
N PRO A 150 -4.33 -19.58 5.44
CA PRO A 150 -4.26 -19.25 6.86
C PRO A 150 -3.54 -17.92 7.13
N GLY A 151 -4.26 -16.98 7.76
CA GLY A 151 -3.77 -15.65 8.08
C GLY A 151 -3.75 -14.65 6.93
N ALA A 152 -4.29 -15.01 5.75
CA ALA A 152 -4.49 -14.07 4.67
C ALA A 152 -5.76 -13.23 4.88
N GLU A 153 -5.62 -11.94 4.62
CA GLU A 153 -6.70 -10.96 4.62
C GLU A 153 -6.62 -10.16 3.32
N VAL A 154 -7.78 -9.94 2.71
CA VAL A 154 -7.93 -9.07 1.55
C VAL A 154 -8.88 -7.96 1.96
N ASP A 155 -8.41 -6.71 1.93
CA ASP A 155 -9.27 -5.57 2.26
C ASP A 155 -10.18 -5.17 1.09
N GLY A 156 -11.05 -4.18 1.31
CA GLY A 156 -12.00 -3.70 0.30
C GLY A 156 -11.33 -3.15 -0.96
N ASP A 157 -10.10 -2.63 -0.84
CA ASP A 157 -9.33 -2.09 -1.95
C ASP A 157 -8.62 -3.20 -2.76
N GLY A 158 -8.51 -4.41 -2.18
CA GLY A 158 -7.85 -5.56 -2.78
C GLY A 158 -6.40 -5.71 -2.35
N LYS A 159 -5.95 -4.97 -1.33
CA LYS A 159 -4.63 -5.16 -0.73
C LYS A 159 -4.64 -6.47 0.05
N ILE A 160 -3.68 -7.32 -0.29
CA ILE A 160 -3.52 -8.62 0.35
C ILE A 160 -2.48 -8.47 1.45
N THR A 161 -2.84 -8.89 2.65
CA THR A 161 -1.88 -9.09 3.74
C THR A 161 -1.90 -10.56 4.12
N VAL A 162 -0.74 -11.10 4.47
CA VAL A 162 -0.64 -12.45 5.01
C VAL A 162 0.06 -12.33 6.36
N ASN A 163 -0.68 -12.58 7.44
CA ASN A 163 -0.25 -12.40 8.82
C ASN A 163 0.17 -10.95 9.11
N GLY A 164 -0.64 -9.97 8.70
CA GLY A 164 -0.39 -8.54 8.93
C GLY A 164 0.74 -7.93 8.10
N LYS A 165 1.55 -8.75 7.40
CA LYS A 165 2.56 -8.30 6.44
C LYS A 165 1.91 -8.08 5.09
N SER A 166 2.22 -6.96 4.47
CA SER A 166 1.72 -6.67 3.12
C SER A 166 2.34 -7.62 2.11
N VAL A 167 1.52 -8.17 1.23
CA VAL A 167 2.00 -8.82 0.02
C VAL A 167 2.37 -7.71 -0.96
N SER A 168 3.65 -7.61 -1.33
CA SER A 168 4.15 -6.58 -2.25
C SER A 168 4.34 -7.07 -3.68
N LYS A 169 4.45 -8.39 -3.87
CA LYS A 169 4.54 -9.02 -5.19
C LYS A 169 3.61 -10.22 -5.25
N ILE A 170 2.92 -10.37 -6.36
CA ILE A 170 2.15 -11.57 -6.65
C ILE A 170 2.59 -12.07 -8.01
N HIS A 171 2.88 -13.36 -8.08
CA HIS A 171 3.40 -14.01 -9.28
C HIS A 171 2.51 -15.21 -9.65
N ILE A 172 2.48 -15.53 -10.94
CA ILE A 172 1.97 -16.80 -11.45
C ILE A 172 3.10 -17.51 -12.19
N ASN A 173 3.39 -18.74 -11.78
CA ASN A 173 4.54 -19.51 -12.28
C ASN A 173 5.87 -18.73 -12.21
N GLY A 174 6.05 -17.90 -11.18
CA GLY A 174 7.25 -17.09 -10.97
C GLY A 174 7.31 -15.79 -11.79
N LYS A 175 6.34 -15.52 -12.66
CA LYS A 175 6.27 -14.28 -13.45
C LYS A 175 5.34 -13.25 -12.80
N PRO A 176 5.66 -11.95 -12.87
CA PRO A 176 4.81 -10.90 -12.33
C PRO A 176 3.44 -10.85 -13.00
N LEU A 177 2.45 -10.39 -12.23
CA LEU A 177 1.12 -10.09 -12.77
C LEU A 177 1.15 -8.82 -13.65
N PHE A 178 0.11 -8.69 -14.45
CA PHE A 178 -0.07 -7.66 -15.47
C PHE A 178 -0.03 -6.23 -14.92
N ASP A 179 -0.75 -5.98 -13.83
CA ASP A 179 -0.68 -4.73 -13.07
C ASP A 179 -0.03 -4.97 -11.71
N LYS A 180 0.47 -3.91 -11.07
CA LYS A 180 1.23 -3.97 -9.80
C LYS A 180 0.52 -4.79 -8.70
N ASN A 181 -0.81 -4.74 -8.68
CA ASN A 181 -1.64 -5.42 -7.69
C ASN A 181 -2.30 -6.71 -8.23
N GLY A 182 -2.17 -6.99 -9.52
CA GLY A 182 -2.69 -8.20 -10.13
C GLY A 182 -4.21 -8.34 -10.12
N LYS A 183 -4.96 -7.29 -9.80
CA LYS A 183 -6.35 -7.43 -9.30
C LYS A 183 -7.24 -8.10 -10.36
N THR A 184 -7.13 -7.64 -11.60
CA THR A 184 -7.87 -8.22 -12.73
C THR A 184 -7.51 -9.68 -12.95
N GLU A 185 -6.24 -10.05 -12.81
CA GLU A 185 -5.78 -11.44 -13.02
C GLU A 185 -6.25 -12.36 -11.89
N LEU A 186 -6.19 -11.88 -10.64
CA LEU A 186 -6.63 -12.64 -9.47
C LEU A 186 -8.14 -12.90 -9.47
N GLU A 187 -8.93 -11.98 -10.03
CA GLU A 187 -10.39 -12.09 -10.14
C GLU A 187 -10.83 -12.88 -11.40
N THR A 188 -9.91 -13.27 -12.28
CA THR A 188 -10.25 -13.93 -13.56
C THR A 188 -9.72 -15.35 -13.67
N ILE A 189 -8.53 -15.60 -13.12
CA ILE A 189 -7.87 -16.90 -13.19
C ILE A 189 -8.58 -17.89 -12.26
N PRO A 190 -9.06 -19.03 -12.79
CA PRO A 190 -9.68 -20.08 -11.97
C PRO A 190 -8.74 -20.58 -10.85
N ALA A 191 -9.30 -20.89 -9.68
CA ALA A 191 -8.54 -21.42 -8.56
C ALA A 191 -8.16 -22.89 -8.72
N ASP A 192 -8.95 -23.67 -9.48
CA ASP A 192 -8.80 -25.11 -9.68
C ASP A 192 -7.59 -25.49 -10.56
N ILE A 193 -7.08 -24.57 -11.37
CA ILE A 193 -5.86 -24.77 -12.16
C ILE A 193 -4.58 -24.52 -11.35
N ILE A 194 -4.69 -23.98 -10.13
CA ILE A 194 -3.58 -23.76 -9.22
C ILE A 194 -3.26 -25.06 -8.48
N LYS A 195 -2.01 -25.50 -8.56
CA LYS A 195 -1.52 -26.70 -7.86
C LYS A 195 -1.06 -26.36 -6.44
N LYS A 196 -0.35 -25.24 -6.27
CA LYS A 196 0.21 -24.83 -4.97
C LYS A 196 0.46 -23.33 -4.91
N ILE A 197 0.56 -22.84 -3.69
CA ILE A 197 0.75 -21.43 -3.35
C ILE A 197 2.00 -21.32 -2.50
N GLN A 198 2.94 -20.48 -2.91
CA GLN A 198 4.20 -20.25 -2.20
C GLN A 198 4.22 -18.85 -1.61
N ILE A 199 4.51 -18.76 -0.32
CA ILE A 199 4.62 -17.50 0.41
C ILE A 199 6.06 -17.36 0.87
N THR A 200 6.74 -16.34 0.35
CA THR A 200 8.14 -16.03 0.66
C THR A 200 8.29 -14.58 1.11
N THR A 201 9.40 -14.25 1.75
CA THR A 201 9.73 -12.84 1.98
C THR A 201 10.16 -12.22 0.65
N SER A 202 9.64 -11.03 0.32
CA SER A 202 9.94 -10.36 -0.93
C SER A 202 11.40 -9.94 -1.01
N LYS A 203 12.02 -10.22 -2.15
CA LYS A 203 13.40 -9.83 -2.49
C LYS A 203 13.41 -8.84 -3.66
N THR A 204 14.38 -7.95 -3.73
CA THR A 204 14.70 -7.19 -4.96
C THR A 204 15.27 -8.13 -6.02
N LYS A 205 15.33 -7.71 -7.28
CA LYS A 205 15.89 -8.57 -8.33
C LYS A 205 17.36 -8.91 -8.09
N GLN A 206 18.14 -7.92 -7.63
CA GLN A 206 19.52 -8.12 -7.20
C GLN A 206 19.60 -9.12 -6.04
N GLU A 207 18.74 -9.01 -5.01
CA GLU A 207 18.69 -9.96 -3.88
C GLU A 207 18.30 -11.39 -4.32
N GLU A 208 17.35 -11.53 -5.25
CA GLU A 208 16.97 -12.83 -5.83
C GLU A 208 18.15 -13.48 -6.57
N LEU A 209 18.82 -12.70 -7.43
CA LEU A 209 19.92 -13.19 -8.26
C LEU A 209 21.19 -13.47 -7.47
N THR A 210 21.50 -12.67 -6.45
CA THR A 210 22.65 -12.86 -5.54
C THR A 210 22.37 -13.90 -4.44
N GLY A 211 21.09 -14.19 -4.15
CA GLY A 211 20.70 -15.09 -3.06
C GLY A 211 20.72 -14.44 -1.68
N ARG A 212 20.93 -13.12 -1.60
CA ARG A 212 20.93 -12.34 -0.35
C ARG A 212 19.62 -12.49 0.41
N ALA A 213 19.69 -12.31 1.72
CA ALA A 213 18.51 -12.23 2.57
C ALA A 213 17.81 -10.89 2.32
N PRO A 214 16.47 -10.85 2.24
CA PRO A 214 15.76 -9.61 2.01
C PRO A 214 15.86 -8.67 3.21
N ILE A 215 16.01 -7.38 2.93
CA ILE A 215 15.93 -6.31 3.93
C ILE A 215 14.46 -6.00 4.26
N THR A 216 13.55 -6.19 3.30
CA THR A 216 12.10 -5.91 3.49
C THR A 216 11.41 -6.98 4.36
N ASP A 217 10.31 -6.60 5.01
CA ASP A 217 9.44 -7.52 5.76
C ASP A 217 8.21 -7.97 4.96
N SER A 218 8.02 -7.45 3.74
CA SER A 218 6.90 -7.74 2.86
C SER A 218 6.99 -9.14 2.25
N LEU A 219 5.87 -9.60 1.71
CA LEU A 219 5.73 -10.98 1.22
C LEU A 219 5.51 -11.01 -0.30
N THR A 220 6.06 -12.05 -0.92
CA THR A 220 5.74 -12.46 -2.28
C THR A 220 4.84 -13.69 -2.22
N VAL A 221 3.72 -13.66 -2.94
CA VAL A 221 2.84 -14.82 -3.12
C VAL A 221 2.97 -15.30 -4.56
N ASN A 222 3.42 -16.54 -4.76
CA ASN A 222 3.52 -17.16 -6.07
C ASN A 222 2.50 -18.30 -6.20
N PHE A 223 1.64 -18.24 -7.23
CA PHE A 223 0.71 -19.31 -7.58
C PHE A 223 1.33 -20.18 -8.67
N GLU A 224 1.58 -21.45 -8.37
CA GLU A 224 2.08 -22.39 -9.37
C GLU A 224 0.91 -23.19 -9.94
N MET A 225 0.74 -23.10 -11.26
CA MET A 225 -0.30 -23.82 -12.00
C MET A 225 0.10 -25.30 -12.19
N ASP A 226 -0.90 -26.16 -12.34
CA ASP A 226 -0.67 -27.54 -12.74
C ASP A 226 0.01 -27.59 -14.13
N LYS A 227 0.91 -28.56 -14.34
CA LYS A 227 1.70 -28.68 -15.59
C LYS A 227 0.80 -28.74 -16.83
N LYS A 228 -0.30 -29.48 -16.76
CA LYS A 228 -1.31 -29.58 -17.84
C LYS A 228 -2.03 -28.26 -18.14
N HIS A 229 -2.02 -27.30 -17.21
CA HIS A 229 -2.68 -26.00 -17.35
C HIS A 229 -1.67 -24.85 -17.55
N ARG A 230 -0.39 -25.15 -17.85
CA ARG A 230 0.62 -24.12 -18.20
C ARG A 230 0.48 -23.58 -19.62
N GLN A 231 -0.46 -24.13 -20.41
CA GLN A 231 -0.82 -23.64 -21.72
C GLN A 231 -2.32 -23.38 -21.76
N GLY A 232 -2.71 -22.21 -22.22
CA GLY A 232 -4.12 -21.86 -22.33
C GLY A 232 -4.40 -20.41 -22.63
N THR A 233 -5.69 -20.17 -22.88
CA THR A 233 -6.26 -18.86 -23.17
C THR A 233 -7.32 -18.53 -22.14
N LEU A 234 -7.27 -17.32 -21.62
CA LEU A 234 -8.27 -16.71 -20.76
C LEU A 234 -8.88 -15.51 -21.48
N THR A 235 -10.19 -15.45 -21.50
CA THR A 235 -10.93 -14.29 -22.01
C THR A 235 -12.01 -13.92 -21.01
N ASN A 236 -12.00 -12.67 -20.56
CA ASN A 236 -13.07 -12.10 -19.77
C ASN A 236 -13.64 -10.90 -20.49
N PHE A 237 -14.95 -10.86 -20.61
CA PHE A 237 -15.65 -9.79 -21.27
C PHE A 237 -16.77 -9.31 -20.36
N ARG A 238 -16.90 -8.01 -20.21
CA ARG A 238 -17.96 -7.37 -19.44
C ARG A 238 -18.57 -6.26 -20.26
N LEU A 239 -19.89 -6.25 -20.32
CA LEU A 239 -20.66 -5.20 -20.97
C LEU A 239 -21.87 -4.88 -20.10
N GLY A 240 -22.06 -3.61 -19.78
CA GLY A 240 -23.16 -3.13 -18.98
C GLY A 240 -23.67 -1.78 -19.48
N TYR A 241 -24.99 -1.62 -19.42
CA TYR A 241 -25.67 -0.37 -19.73
C TYR A 241 -26.79 -0.14 -18.72
N GLY A 242 -27.04 1.12 -18.40
CA GLY A 242 -27.91 1.50 -17.31
C GLY A 242 -28.55 2.87 -17.47
N SER A 243 -29.44 3.18 -16.53
CA SER A 243 -30.10 4.50 -16.43
C SER A 243 -29.06 5.63 -16.35
N ASN A 244 -29.44 6.86 -16.75
CA ASN A 244 -28.57 8.04 -16.72
C ASN A 244 -27.31 7.87 -17.61
N ASN A 245 -27.46 7.19 -18.76
CA ASN A 245 -26.40 6.92 -19.73
C ASN A 245 -25.15 6.29 -19.11
N ARG A 246 -25.35 5.43 -18.09
CA ARG A 246 -24.25 4.73 -17.42
C ARG A 246 -23.88 3.50 -18.21
N TYR A 247 -22.58 3.30 -18.41
CA TYR A 247 -22.06 2.15 -19.14
C TYR A 247 -20.76 1.64 -18.51
N ASP A 248 -20.49 0.37 -18.77
CA ASP A 248 -19.28 -0.33 -18.33
C ASP A 248 -18.91 -1.39 -19.35
N GLY A 249 -17.78 -1.22 -20.02
CA GLY A 249 -17.23 -2.15 -20.99
C GLY A 249 -15.81 -2.55 -20.60
N ALA A 250 -15.51 -3.84 -20.58
CA ALA A 250 -14.15 -4.32 -20.34
C ALA A 250 -13.88 -5.64 -21.07
N LEU A 251 -12.65 -5.79 -21.55
CA LEU A 251 -12.08 -7.00 -22.14
C LEU A 251 -10.75 -7.28 -21.46
N PHE A 252 -10.55 -8.52 -21.04
CA PHE A 252 -9.28 -9.05 -20.61
C PHE A 252 -9.00 -10.32 -21.40
N PHE A 253 -7.82 -10.40 -21.97
CA PHE A 253 -7.37 -11.55 -22.75
C PHE A 253 -5.96 -11.92 -22.31
N THR A 254 -5.71 -13.19 -22.06
CA THR A 254 -4.36 -13.70 -21.81
C THR A 254 -4.16 -14.99 -22.56
N LYS A 255 -3.02 -15.12 -23.24
CA LYS A 255 -2.54 -16.37 -23.83
C LYS A 255 -1.21 -16.72 -23.22
N THR A 256 -1.13 -17.93 -22.65
CA THR A 256 0.10 -18.45 -22.04
C THR A 256 0.53 -19.70 -22.80
N LYS A 257 1.81 -19.76 -23.18
CA LYS A 257 2.43 -20.92 -23.82
C LYS A 257 3.80 -21.14 -23.19
N GLN A 258 3.88 -22.11 -22.27
CA GLN A 258 5.11 -22.41 -21.52
C GLN A 258 5.66 -21.17 -20.78
N ASP A 259 6.80 -20.62 -21.22
CA ASP A 259 7.43 -19.46 -20.62
C ASP A 259 6.98 -18.12 -21.25
N SER A 260 6.30 -18.17 -22.42
CA SER A 260 5.78 -16.99 -23.11
C SER A 260 4.35 -16.66 -22.66
N ARG A 261 4.07 -15.37 -22.45
CA ARG A 261 2.76 -14.87 -22.03
C ARG A 261 2.45 -13.54 -22.69
N LEU A 262 1.31 -13.48 -23.37
CA LEU A 262 0.71 -12.25 -23.88
C LEU A 262 -0.56 -11.95 -23.10
N ALA A 263 -0.68 -10.74 -22.56
CA ALA A 263 -1.87 -10.25 -21.89
C ALA A 263 -2.30 -8.90 -22.48
N ILE A 264 -3.58 -8.75 -22.75
CA ILE A 264 -4.21 -7.56 -23.29
C ILE A 264 -5.41 -7.23 -22.40
N SER A 265 -5.56 -5.97 -22.01
CA SER A 265 -6.76 -5.51 -21.33
C SER A 265 -7.22 -4.19 -21.94
N ALA A 266 -8.52 -4.03 -22.15
CA ALA A 266 -9.11 -2.78 -22.56
C ALA A 266 -10.40 -2.56 -21.78
N GLY A 267 -10.77 -1.31 -21.51
CA GLY A 267 -12.07 -1.01 -20.92
C GLY A 267 -12.38 0.46 -20.86
N SER A 268 -13.67 0.78 -20.82
CA SER A 268 -14.19 2.12 -20.63
C SER A 268 -15.46 2.09 -19.79
N ASN A 269 -15.58 3.02 -18.84
CA ASN A 269 -16.79 3.15 -18.01
C ASN A 269 -16.95 4.56 -17.44
N ASN A 270 -18.17 4.93 -17.07
CA ASN A 270 -18.52 6.18 -16.37
C ASN A 270 -19.27 5.93 -15.04
N ILE A 271 -19.02 4.77 -14.41
CA ILE A 271 -19.63 4.34 -13.15
C ILE A 271 -18.66 4.48 -11.97
N ASN A 272 -17.68 5.38 -12.10
CA ASN A 272 -16.60 5.59 -11.14
C ASN A 272 -15.85 4.28 -10.79
N SER A 273 -15.56 3.41 -11.77
CA SER A 273 -14.90 2.11 -11.52
C SER A 273 -13.62 1.93 -12.34
N GLY A 274 -12.75 0.99 -11.94
CA GLY A 274 -11.58 0.58 -12.75
C GLY A 274 -11.89 -0.59 -13.70
N LEU A 275 -10.87 -1.14 -14.37
CA LEU A 275 -11.00 -2.35 -15.23
C LEU A 275 -11.70 -3.52 -14.52
N SER A 276 -11.48 -3.69 -13.21
CA SER A 276 -12.12 -4.73 -12.38
C SER A 276 -13.61 -4.50 -12.11
N GLY A 277 -14.19 -3.34 -12.48
CA GLY A 277 -15.63 -3.05 -12.29
C GLY A 277 -16.03 -2.80 -10.84
N LYS A 278 -15.06 -2.76 -9.92
CA LYS A 278 -15.27 -2.27 -8.55
C LYS A 278 -15.15 -0.76 -8.53
N THR A 279 -16.06 -0.10 -7.80
CA THR A 279 -16.06 1.36 -7.61
C THR A 279 -14.70 1.80 -7.07
N GLY A 280 -14.04 2.69 -7.79
CA GLY A 280 -12.75 3.28 -7.41
C GLY A 280 -12.93 4.34 -6.33
N SER A 281 -11.92 4.47 -5.47
CA SER A 281 -11.80 5.56 -4.51
C SER A 281 -11.45 6.86 -5.25
N GLY A 282 -12.26 7.90 -5.08
CA GLY A 282 -12.01 9.22 -5.63
C GLY A 282 -13.22 10.13 -5.43
N THR A 283 -12.97 11.43 -5.27
CA THR A 283 -14.00 12.45 -5.25
C THR A 283 -14.46 12.76 -6.69
N GLY A 284 -15.71 13.21 -6.84
CA GLY A 284 -16.27 13.56 -8.14
C GLY A 284 -16.89 12.40 -8.94
N ILE A 285 -17.32 12.72 -10.15
CA ILE A 285 -17.84 11.79 -11.15
C ILE A 285 -16.81 11.68 -12.25
N PHE A 286 -16.46 10.45 -12.66
CA PHE A 286 -15.42 10.27 -13.67
C PHE A 286 -15.72 9.17 -14.68
N ARG A 287 -15.25 9.43 -15.90
CA ARG A 287 -15.14 8.45 -16.97
C ARG A 287 -13.68 8.01 -17.07
N THR A 288 -13.45 6.71 -17.16
CA THR A 288 -12.11 6.15 -17.39
C THR A 288 -12.11 5.29 -18.63
N SER A 289 -11.05 5.41 -19.43
CA SER A 289 -10.72 4.52 -20.54
C SER A 289 -9.29 4.04 -20.40
N VAL A 290 -9.03 2.79 -20.70
CA VAL A 290 -7.72 2.19 -20.47
C VAL A 290 -7.47 1.06 -21.46
N ILE A 291 -6.24 1.01 -21.96
CA ILE A 291 -5.71 -0.05 -22.81
C ILE A 291 -4.35 -0.43 -22.24
N ASN A 292 -4.10 -1.71 -22.07
CA ASN A 292 -2.82 -2.22 -21.60
C ASN A 292 -2.46 -3.45 -22.42
N VAL A 293 -1.19 -3.57 -22.76
CA VAL A 293 -0.60 -4.73 -23.42
C VAL A 293 0.64 -5.13 -22.64
N SER A 294 0.81 -6.41 -22.36
CA SER A 294 1.99 -6.94 -21.68
C SER A 294 2.45 -8.22 -22.36
N TYR A 295 3.75 -8.33 -22.54
CA TYR A 295 4.43 -9.51 -23.04
C TYR A 295 5.54 -9.92 -22.08
N SER A 296 5.72 -11.20 -21.86
CA SER A 296 6.88 -11.76 -21.16
C SER A 296 7.30 -13.04 -21.84
N ASP A 297 8.60 -13.31 -21.88
CA ASP A 297 9.14 -14.49 -22.52
C ASP A 297 10.48 -14.88 -21.91
N LYS A 298 10.92 -16.10 -22.18
CA LYS A 298 12.24 -16.57 -21.77
C LYS A 298 12.94 -17.21 -22.96
N PHE A 299 13.94 -16.51 -23.46
CA PHE A 299 14.90 -17.01 -24.42
C PHE A 299 16.07 -17.67 -23.66
N ASP A 300 16.99 -18.35 -24.36
CA ASP A 300 18.05 -19.17 -23.75
C ASP A 300 18.79 -18.47 -22.60
N ASN A 301 19.43 -17.33 -22.90
CA ASN A 301 20.18 -16.54 -21.93
C ASN A 301 19.45 -15.26 -21.50
N LEU A 302 18.30 -14.93 -22.10
CA LEU A 302 17.55 -13.70 -21.83
C LEU A 302 16.17 -14.01 -21.27
N ASP A 303 15.94 -13.62 -20.02
CA ASP A 303 14.61 -13.61 -19.40
C ASP A 303 13.98 -12.22 -19.57
N LEU A 304 13.05 -12.08 -20.53
CA LEU A 304 12.23 -10.89 -20.69
C LEU A 304 11.05 -10.98 -19.71
N GLU A 305 11.28 -10.48 -18.50
CA GLU A 305 10.31 -10.58 -17.41
C GLU A 305 9.03 -9.81 -17.71
N ARG A 306 9.14 -8.65 -18.35
CA ARG A 306 8.00 -7.82 -18.73
C ARG A 306 8.36 -6.79 -19.79
N LEU A 307 7.54 -6.71 -20.83
CA LEU A 307 7.43 -5.62 -21.78
C LEU A 307 5.99 -5.13 -21.77
N ASN A 308 5.73 -3.92 -21.33
CA ASN A 308 4.39 -3.40 -21.11
C ASN A 308 4.20 -2.03 -21.76
N ALA A 309 3.06 -1.84 -22.39
CA ALA A 309 2.59 -0.56 -22.88
C ALA A 309 1.17 -0.30 -22.33
N ASN A 310 0.90 0.92 -21.91
CA ASN A 310 -0.39 1.31 -21.35
C ASN A 310 -0.82 2.70 -21.82
N TYR A 311 -2.09 2.82 -22.14
CA TYR A 311 -2.80 4.09 -22.32
C TYR A 311 -3.90 4.18 -21.27
N TYR A 312 -4.01 5.32 -20.60
CA TYR A 312 -5.04 5.59 -19.62
C TYR A 312 -5.57 7.01 -19.80
N GLU A 313 -6.88 7.14 -19.82
CA GLU A 313 -7.56 8.42 -19.89
C GLU A 313 -8.61 8.48 -18.77
N ARG A 314 -8.69 9.65 -18.13
CA ARG A 314 -9.71 9.93 -17.13
C ARG A 314 -10.21 11.36 -17.28
N SER A 315 -11.52 11.50 -17.47
CA SER A 315 -12.22 12.77 -17.36
C SER A 315 -12.96 12.80 -16.03
N THR A 316 -12.76 13.82 -15.21
CA THR A 316 -13.33 13.94 -13.87
C THR A 316 -13.99 15.30 -13.69
N GLU A 317 -15.22 15.29 -13.21
CA GLU A 317 -15.95 16.45 -12.74
C GLU A 317 -15.98 16.44 -11.22
N THR A 318 -15.62 17.56 -10.60
CA THR A 318 -15.70 17.73 -9.15
C THR A 318 -16.42 19.02 -8.80
N TYR A 319 -17.21 18.95 -7.74
CA TYR A 319 -17.71 20.10 -7.01
C TYR A 319 -17.42 19.87 -5.53
N SER A 320 -16.94 20.91 -4.84
CA SER A 320 -16.65 20.84 -3.42
C SER A 320 -17.09 22.11 -2.71
N LYS A 321 -17.71 21.93 -1.54
CA LYS A 321 -18.06 23.01 -0.61
C LYS A 321 -17.27 22.84 0.67
N THR A 322 -16.58 23.90 1.09
CA THR A 322 -15.70 23.88 2.26
C THR A 322 -16.06 25.03 3.20
N ALA A 323 -16.15 24.74 4.49
CA ALA A 323 -16.31 25.72 5.56
C ALA A 323 -15.19 25.50 6.59
N ARG A 324 -14.29 26.47 6.74
CA ARG A 324 -13.10 26.37 7.59
C ARG A 324 -13.05 27.50 8.61
N THR A 325 -12.91 27.16 9.88
CA THR A 325 -12.59 28.10 10.97
C THR A 325 -11.12 27.93 11.34
N THR A 326 -10.33 28.97 11.20
CA THR A 326 -8.93 29.03 11.65
C THR A 326 -8.85 29.81 12.96
N PHE A 327 -8.18 29.25 13.95
CA PHE A 327 -8.00 29.84 15.28
C PHE A 327 -6.66 30.56 15.34
N LEU A 328 -6.70 31.82 15.74
CA LEU A 328 -5.53 32.62 16.08
C LEU A 328 -5.62 33.02 17.57
N PRO A 329 -4.54 33.52 18.19
CA PRO A 329 -4.57 33.92 19.60
C PRO A 329 -5.67 34.94 19.92
N ASP A 330 -5.86 35.92 19.04
CA ASP A 330 -6.75 37.07 19.33
C ASP A 330 -8.08 37.06 18.57
N TYR A 331 -8.22 36.30 17.48
CA TYR A 331 -9.44 36.24 16.67
C TYR A 331 -9.59 34.89 15.94
N LYS A 332 -10.75 34.65 15.31
CA LYS A 332 -10.94 33.53 14.37
C LYS A 332 -11.14 34.04 12.95
N LEU A 333 -10.77 33.20 11.98
CA LEU A 333 -11.06 33.40 10.56
C LEU A 333 -11.99 32.32 10.05
N ASP A 334 -13.19 32.68 9.61
CA ASP A 334 -14.17 31.79 9.01
C ASP A 334 -14.16 31.95 7.49
N ARG A 335 -13.70 30.92 6.78
CA ARG A 335 -13.60 30.90 5.32
C ARG A 335 -14.56 29.89 4.72
N ASN A 336 -15.44 30.36 3.85
CA ASN A 336 -16.30 29.51 3.01
C ASN A 336 -15.76 29.48 1.58
N THR A 337 -15.81 28.32 0.93
CA THR A 337 -15.30 28.15 -0.42
C THR A 337 -16.16 27.15 -1.20
N GLU A 338 -16.53 27.53 -2.42
CA GLU A 338 -17.17 26.65 -3.39
C GLU A 338 -16.27 26.57 -4.63
N ARG A 339 -15.96 25.34 -5.06
CA ARG A 339 -15.10 25.10 -6.22
C ARG A 339 -15.72 24.06 -7.12
N PHE A 340 -15.77 24.39 -8.41
CA PHE A 340 -16.08 23.47 -9.50
C PHE A 340 -14.83 23.26 -10.35
N ASP A 341 -14.54 22.02 -10.74
CA ASP A 341 -13.33 21.69 -11.49
C ASP A 341 -13.60 20.51 -12.44
N ASN A 342 -13.30 20.75 -13.71
CA ASN A 342 -13.29 19.74 -14.77
C ASN A 342 -11.84 19.42 -15.11
N ARG A 343 -11.47 18.15 -15.01
CA ARG A 343 -10.10 17.70 -15.26
C ARG A 343 -10.05 16.52 -16.20
N ASN A 344 -9.30 16.67 -17.28
CA ASN A 344 -8.93 15.60 -18.20
C ASN A 344 -7.47 15.21 -17.94
N TYR A 345 -7.25 13.91 -17.74
CA TYR A 345 -5.94 13.33 -17.51
C TYR A 345 -5.71 12.21 -18.51
N GLN A 346 -4.61 12.28 -19.24
CA GLN A 346 -4.15 11.27 -20.18
C GLN A 346 -2.77 10.79 -19.76
N ARG A 347 -2.52 9.50 -19.92
CA ARG A 347 -1.23 8.88 -19.65
C ARG A 347 -0.90 7.84 -20.70
N LEU A 348 0.28 7.98 -21.30
CA LEU A 348 0.95 6.93 -22.04
C LEU A 348 2.13 6.41 -21.20
N GLY A 349 2.28 5.09 -21.11
CA GLY A 349 3.37 4.46 -20.38
C GLY A 349 3.95 3.30 -21.14
N PHE A 350 5.26 3.12 -21.02
CA PHE A 350 6.01 1.98 -21.52
C PHE A 350 6.98 1.52 -20.44
N ASN A 351 7.09 0.23 -20.19
CA ASN A 351 8.02 -0.32 -19.21
C ASN A 351 8.60 -1.65 -19.71
N SER A 352 9.91 -1.83 -19.57
CA SER A 352 10.63 -3.04 -19.92
C SER A 352 11.53 -3.48 -18.76
N ASN A 353 11.56 -4.78 -18.48
CA ASN A 353 12.44 -5.43 -17.52
C ASN A 353 12.98 -6.71 -18.14
N ALA A 354 14.30 -6.87 -18.13
CA ALA A 354 14.97 -8.05 -18.65
C ALA A 354 16.18 -8.44 -17.81
N VAL A 355 16.48 -9.74 -17.77
CA VAL A 355 17.70 -10.28 -17.17
C VAL A 355 18.44 -11.13 -18.19
N LEU A 356 19.66 -10.72 -18.51
CA LEU A 356 20.57 -11.46 -19.38
C LEU A 356 21.58 -12.22 -18.51
N LYS A 357 21.63 -13.54 -18.67
CA LYS A 357 22.63 -14.41 -18.04
C LYS A 357 23.87 -14.43 -18.92
N LEU A 358 24.97 -13.86 -18.43
CA LEU A 358 26.25 -13.91 -19.13
C LEU A 358 26.92 -15.28 -18.92
N ASP A 359 26.81 -15.80 -17.70
CA ASP A 359 27.26 -17.14 -17.31
C ASP A 359 26.42 -17.67 -16.12
N GLN A 360 26.82 -18.78 -15.49
CA GLN A 360 26.07 -19.37 -14.36
C GLN A 360 26.06 -18.52 -13.08
N LEU A 361 26.99 -17.58 -12.94
CA LEU A 361 27.24 -16.76 -11.75
C LEU A 361 27.01 -15.26 -12.00
N THR A 362 26.99 -14.82 -13.26
CA THR A 362 26.95 -13.40 -13.66
C THR A 362 25.68 -13.09 -14.43
N ASN A 363 24.94 -12.08 -13.96
CA ASN A 363 23.71 -11.61 -14.62
C ASN A 363 23.77 -10.10 -14.85
N LEU A 364 23.33 -9.66 -16.02
CA LEU A 364 23.02 -8.28 -16.35
C LEU A 364 21.51 -8.05 -16.18
N ILE A 365 21.13 -6.96 -15.54
CA ILE A 365 19.74 -6.57 -15.28
C ILE A 365 19.50 -5.27 -16.02
N PHE A 366 18.46 -5.24 -16.86
CA PHE A 366 18.08 -4.05 -17.60
C PHE A 366 16.62 -3.70 -17.31
N SER A 367 16.39 -2.43 -16.98
CA SER A 367 15.05 -1.88 -16.81
C SER A 367 14.97 -0.52 -17.49
N ALA A 368 13.89 -0.27 -18.20
CA ALA A 368 13.60 1.03 -18.79
C ALA A 368 12.10 1.35 -18.63
N GLY A 369 11.80 2.60 -18.37
CA GLY A 369 10.44 3.10 -18.20
C GLY A 369 10.29 4.47 -18.85
N PHE A 370 9.20 4.66 -19.56
CA PHE A 370 8.78 5.95 -20.10
C PHE A 370 7.36 6.24 -19.68
N ASN A 371 7.08 7.48 -19.33
CA ASN A 371 5.72 7.96 -19.13
C ASN A 371 5.55 9.37 -19.70
N ASN A 372 4.43 9.59 -20.36
CA ASN A 372 3.94 10.92 -20.70
C ASN A 372 2.57 11.08 -20.05
N ASN A 373 2.40 12.13 -19.27
CA ASN A 373 1.13 12.46 -18.63
C ASN A 373 0.73 13.86 -19.06
N ILE A 374 -0.50 14.02 -19.54
CA ILE A 374 -1.08 15.31 -19.90
C ILE A 374 -2.26 15.53 -18.97
N THR A 375 -2.29 16.67 -18.30
CA THR A 375 -3.40 17.10 -17.47
C THR A 375 -3.90 18.44 -17.97
N GLU A 376 -5.19 18.53 -18.23
CA GLU A 376 -5.88 19.77 -18.54
C GLU A 376 -6.98 19.95 -17.51
N SER A 377 -7.04 21.12 -16.88
CA SER A 377 -8.08 21.43 -15.90
C SER A 377 -8.63 22.84 -16.08
N ASP A 378 -9.93 22.97 -15.87
CA ASP A 378 -10.65 24.24 -15.80
C ASP A 378 -11.38 24.29 -14.45
N ALA A 379 -10.97 25.25 -13.62
CA ALA A 379 -11.46 25.39 -12.26
C ALA A 379 -12.11 26.76 -12.07
N ASN A 380 -13.31 26.78 -11.50
CA ASN A 380 -13.97 27.98 -11.04
C ASN A 380 -14.06 27.94 -9.51
N ASN A 381 -13.69 29.04 -8.86
CA ASN A 381 -13.66 29.14 -7.41
C ASN A 381 -14.33 30.42 -6.94
N GLN A 382 -15.07 30.30 -5.84
CA GLN A 382 -15.61 31.41 -5.08
C GLN A 382 -15.28 31.20 -3.61
N SER A 383 -14.85 32.25 -2.91
CA SER A 383 -14.62 32.19 -1.48
C SER A 383 -14.89 33.50 -0.77
N SER A 384 -15.25 33.42 0.51
CA SER A 384 -15.38 34.55 1.41
C SER A 384 -14.71 34.25 2.74
N THR A 385 -14.10 35.26 3.35
CA THR A 385 -13.42 35.15 4.65
C THR A 385 -13.96 36.20 5.61
N LEU A 386 -14.38 35.77 6.79
CA LEU A 386 -14.82 36.63 7.89
C LEU A 386 -13.80 36.59 9.03
N ARG A 387 -13.57 37.72 9.71
CA ARG A 387 -12.85 37.82 10.99
C ARG A 387 -13.87 38.15 12.06
N ASP A 388 -14.04 37.26 13.03
CA ASP A 388 -15.03 37.41 14.11
C ASP A 388 -16.40 37.92 13.59
N ASP A 389 -16.90 37.25 12.55
CA ASP A 389 -18.18 37.51 11.86
C ASP A 389 -18.25 38.81 11.02
N VAL A 390 -17.15 39.55 10.89
CA VAL A 390 -17.01 40.69 9.95
C VAL A 390 -16.40 40.23 8.64
N LEU A 391 -17.03 40.52 7.50
CA LEU A 391 -16.50 40.17 6.17
C LEU A 391 -15.21 40.95 5.88
N LEU A 392 -14.09 40.23 5.71
CA LEU A 392 -12.80 40.82 5.37
C LEU A 392 -12.59 40.87 3.86
N ASN A 393 -12.75 39.73 3.20
CA ASN A 393 -12.51 39.60 1.76
C ASN A 393 -13.44 38.60 1.09
N SER A 394 -13.65 38.83 -0.20
CA SER A 394 -14.35 37.92 -1.11
C SER A 394 -13.54 37.77 -2.38
N SER A 395 -13.41 36.55 -2.88
CA SER A 395 -12.64 36.23 -4.07
C SER A 395 -13.44 35.34 -5.02
N SER A 396 -13.38 35.64 -6.31
CA SER A 396 -13.95 34.83 -7.38
C SER A 396 -12.97 34.75 -8.54
N GLY A 397 -12.89 33.60 -9.19
CA GLY A 397 -12.08 33.49 -10.40
C GLY A 397 -12.12 32.14 -11.07
N SER A 398 -11.48 32.10 -12.23
CA SER A 398 -11.30 30.93 -13.07
C SER A 398 -9.82 30.68 -13.33
N VAL A 399 -9.40 29.41 -13.26
CA VAL A 399 -8.03 28.99 -13.57
C VAL A 399 -8.08 27.88 -14.59
N LYS A 400 -7.42 28.10 -15.74
CA LYS A 400 -7.23 27.09 -16.78
C LYS A 400 -5.78 26.66 -16.79
N GLN A 401 -5.53 25.36 -16.66
CA GLN A 401 -4.18 24.80 -16.57
C GLN A 401 -3.98 23.69 -17.57
N LYS A 402 -2.82 23.66 -18.20
CA LYS A 402 -2.32 22.53 -18.99
C LYS A 402 -0.94 22.17 -18.50
N SER A 403 -0.75 20.93 -18.08
CA SER A 403 0.53 20.40 -17.63
C SER A 403 0.89 19.13 -18.41
N ILE A 404 2.14 19.06 -18.87
CA ILE A 404 2.72 17.92 -19.56
C ILE A 404 3.90 17.45 -18.73
N ASN A 405 3.81 16.21 -18.22
CA ASN A 405 4.86 15.57 -17.44
C ASN A 405 5.43 14.39 -18.21
N ASN A 406 6.68 14.52 -18.64
CA ASN A 406 7.48 13.49 -19.26
C ASN A 406 8.41 12.87 -18.21
N GLY A 407 8.48 11.55 -18.19
CA GLY A 407 9.40 10.80 -17.35
C GLY A 407 10.10 9.72 -18.17
N PHE A 408 11.41 9.62 -18.01
CA PHE A 408 12.22 8.53 -18.52
C PHE A 408 13.08 7.99 -17.38
N SER A 409 13.07 6.69 -17.19
CA SER A 409 13.84 5.99 -16.15
C SER A 409 14.58 4.84 -16.80
N GLN A 410 15.84 4.65 -16.44
CA GLN A 410 16.65 3.54 -16.90
C GLN A 410 17.52 3.02 -15.76
N SER A 411 17.69 1.71 -15.70
CA SER A 411 18.54 1.02 -14.74
C SER A 411 19.31 -0.06 -15.47
N LEU A 412 20.63 -0.04 -15.31
CA LEU A 412 21.53 -1.10 -15.74
C LEU A 412 22.27 -1.64 -14.53
N GLY A 413 22.13 -2.93 -14.27
CA GLY A 413 22.76 -3.60 -13.15
C GLY A 413 23.57 -4.80 -13.57
N ILE A 414 24.61 -5.11 -12.81
CA ILE A 414 25.35 -6.37 -12.89
C ILE A 414 25.37 -7.03 -11.52
N THR A 415 25.22 -8.35 -11.49
CA THR A 415 25.40 -9.16 -10.29
C THR A 415 26.35 -10.30 -10.60
N LYS A 416 27.26 -10.59 -9.68
CA LYS A 416 28.20 -11.70 -9.78
C LYS A 416 28.25 -12.47 -8.46
N LYS A 417 28.03 -13.78 -8.54
CA LYS A 417 28.34 -14.72 -7.48
C LYS A 417 29.78 -15.21 -7.63
N PHE A 418 30.47 -15.41 -6.51
CA PHE A 418 31.78 -16.06 -6.51
C PHE A 418 31.65 -17.52 -6.10
N ARG A 419 32.72 -18.30 -6.31
CA ARG A 419 32.77 -19.72 -5.91
C ARG A 419 32.58 -19.91 -4.40
N LYS A 420 33.04 -18.97 -3.58
CA LYS A 420 32.77 -18.94 -2.14
C LYS A 420 31.28 -18.64 -1.91
N GLU A 421 30.56 -19.55 -1.26
CA GLU A 421 29.13 -19.39 -1.01
C GLU A 421 28.85 -18.06 -0.30
N ARG A 422 27.78 -17.36 -0.69
CA ARG A 422 27.37 -16.05 -0.16
C ARG A 422 28.33 -14.88 -0.40
N ARG A 423 29.46 -15.07 -1.08
CA ARG A 423 30.28 -13.96 -1.58
C ARG A 423 29.68 -13.43 -2.88
N THR A 424 29.32 -12.15 -2.88
CA THR A 424 28.64 -11.52 -4.02
C THR A 424 29.14 -10.12 -4.29
N PHE A 425 29.08 -9.74 -5.56
CA PHE A 425 29.30 -8.38 -6.03
C PHE A 425 28.08 -7.93 -6.83
N SER A 426 27.68 -6.68 -6.64
CA SER A 426 26.67 -6.04 -7.48
C SER A 426 27.02 -4.59 -7.74
N ALA A 427 26.71 -4.12 -8.94
CA ALA A 427 26.76 -2.70 -9.27
C ALA A 427 25.53 -2.32 -10.09
N SER A 428 25.04 -1.10 -9.94
CA SER A 428 24.00 -0.54 -10.80
C SER A 428 24.24 0.92 -11.10
N VAL A 429 23.77 1.32 -12.28
CA VAL A 429 23.61 2.70 -12.71
C VAL A 429 22.13 2.93 -12.96
N ASP A 430 21.57 3.93 -12.30
CA ASP A 430 20.17 4.31 -12.35
C ASP A 430 20.09 5.77 -12.80
N GLY A 431 19.23 6.06 -13.78
CA GLY A 431 18.99 7.40 -14.29
C GLY A 431 17.49 7.68 -14.35
N ASN A 432 17.05 8.78 -13.74
CA ASN A 432 15.67 9.24 -13.77
C ASN A 432 15.62 10.68 -14.25
N PHE A 433 14.94 10.91 -15.37
CA PHE A 433 14.82 12.20 -16.03
C PHE A 433 13.36 12.56 -16.09
N THR A 434 12.99 13.67 -15.48
CA THR A 434 11.61 14.15 -15.47
C THR A 434 11.56 15.60 -15.91
N GLU A 435 10.60 15.91 -16.77
CA GLU A 435 10.30 17.26 -17.20
C GLU A 435 8.81 17.50 -17.04
N ASN A 436 8.45 18.55 -16.31
CA ASN A 436 7.09 19.04 -16.20
C ASN A 436 7.03 20.44 -16.79
N SER A 437 6.30 20.59 -17.90
CA SER A 437 5.99 21.89 -18.48
C SER A 437 4.51 22.21 -18.22
N GLY A 438 4.24 23.47 -17.91
CA GLY A 438 2.91 23.94 -17.56
C GLY A 438 2.59 25.29 -18.18
N THR A 439 1.34 25.48 -18.58
CA THR A 439 0.78 26.79 -18.89
C THR A 439 -0.49 26.99 -18.07
N ASP A 440 -0.54 28.08 -17.32
CA ASP A 440 -1.70 28.46 -16.51
C ASP A 440 -2.21 29.83 -16.96
N TYR A 441 -3.53 29.95 -17.10
CA TYR A 441 -4.24 31.20 -17.23
C TYR A 441 -5.04 31.43 -15.95
N ASN A 442 -4.81 32.54 -15.29
CA ASN A 442 -5.44 32.89 -14.02
C ASN A 442 -6.21 34.20 -14.18
N LEU A 443 -7.52 34.13 -14.04
CA LEU A 443 -8.42 35.28 -13.99
C LEU A 443 -9.08 35.30 -12.61
N THR A 444 -8.62 36.16 -11.72
CA THR A 444 -9.12 36.24 -10.34
C THR A 444 -9.33 37.68 -9.91
N THR A 445 -10.40 37.89 -9.15
CA THR A 445 -10.71 39.16 -8.50
C THR A 445 -10.82 38.89 -7.00
N THR A 446 -10.09 39.67 -6.20
CA THR A 446 -10.19 39.64 -4.73
C THR A 446 -10.50 41.03 -4.24
N ILE A 447 -11.62 41.16 -3.53
CA ILE A 447 -12.12 42.42 -2.98
C ILE A 447 -11.90 42.42 -1.47
N PHE A 448 -11.23 43.46 -0.97
CA PHE A 448 -11.01 43.73 0.46
C PHE A 448 -12.01 44.79 0.91
N HIS A 449 -12.93 44.40 1.80
CA HIS A 449 -14.05 45.26 2.22
C HIS A 449 -13.65 46.34 3.22
N GLN A 450 -12.52 46.17 3.92
CA GLN A 450 -11.99 47.12 4.90
C GLN A 450 -10.88 48.02 4.34
N SER A 451 -10.27 47.62 3.22
CA SER A 451 -9.16 48.33 2.55
C SER A 451 -9.34 48.23 1.05
N PRO A 452 -10.31 48.96 0.44
CA PRO A 452 -10.58 48.86 -0.99
C PRO A 452 -9.39 49.19 -1.90
N GLU A 453 -8.43 49.97 -1.41
CA GLU A 453 -7.14 50.27 -2.04
C GLU A 453 -6.27 49.02 -2.28
N ASP A 454 -6.47 47.96 -1.50
CA ASP A 454 -5.75 46.69 -1.60
C ASP A 454 -6.44 45.69 -2.56
N ASN A 455 -7.53 46.07 -3.23
CA ASN A 455 -8.24 45.21 -4.19
C ASN A 455 -7.29 44.68 -5.27
N ASP A 456 -7.34 43.37 -5.53
CA ASP A 456 -6.41 42.67 -6.42
C ASP A 456 -7.16 42.05 -7.61
N TYR A 457 -6.79 42.50 -8.81
CA TYR A 457 -7.34 42.04 -10.08
C TYR A 457 -6.21 41.38 -10.89
N ARG A 458 -6.29 40.07 -11.08
CA ARG A 458 -5.27 39.31 -11.82
C ARG A 458 -5.85 38.77 -13.10
N ASN A 459 -5.24 39.14 -14.21
CA ASN A 459 -5.39 38.49 -15.49
C ASN A 459 -4.00 38.11 -15.99
N GLN A 460 -3.61 36.86 -15.76
CA GLN A 460 -2.22 36.41 -15.85
C GLN A 460 -2.08 35.16 -16.69
N ARG A 461 -0.97 35.10 -17.44
CA ARG A 461 -0.47 33.87 -18.06
C ARG A 461 0.86 33.50 -17.43
N SER A 462 0.95 32.27 -16.92
CA SER A 462 2.22 31.72 -16.45
C SER A 462 2.66 30.53 -17.29
N ILE A 463 3.96 30.47 -17.59
CA ILE A 463 4.61 29.35 -18.23
C ILE A 463 5.66 28.84 -17.25
N SER A 464 5.62 27.55 -16.95
CA SER A 464 6.60 26.91 -16.08
C SER A 464 7.26 25.72 -16.73
N LYS A 465 8.53 25.52 -16.42
CA LYS A 465 9.31 24.36 -16.84
C LYS A 465 10.15 23.88 -15.66
N LYS A 466 9.88 22.66 -15.21
CA LYS A 466 10.61 21.99 -14.13
C LYS A 466 11.30 20.76 -14.67
N GLN A 467 12.62 20.71 -14.57
CA GLN A 467 13.41 19.55 -14.94
C GLN A 467 14.08 19.00 -13.69
N ASN A 468 14.02 17.69 -13.55
CA ASN A 468 14.69 16.97 -12.48
C ASN A 468 15.41 15.77 -13.09
N THR A 469 16.73 15.76 -12.95
CA THR A 469 17.63 14.70 -13.41
C THR A 469 18.32 14.11 -12.20
N ASP A 470 18.04 12.84 -11.92
CA ASP A 470 18.65 12.05 -10.86
C ASP A 470 19.49 10.94 -11.49
N PHE A 471 20.76 10.88 -11.11
CA PHE A 471 21.69 9.83 -11.50
C PHE A 471 22.24 9.18 -10.25
N SER A 472 22.20 7.86 -10.16
CA SER A 472 22.70 7.10 -9.03
C SER A 472 23.59 5.95 -9.50
N PHE A 473 24.78 5.86 -8.93
CA PHE A 473 25.69 4.73 -9.11
C PHE A 473 25.84 4.02 -7.76
N ASN A 474 25.52 2.73 -7.73
CA ASN A 474 25.61 1.89 -6.55
C ASN A 474 26.59 0.75 -6.79
N VAL A 475 27.49 0.51 -5.85
CA VAL A 475 28.38 -0.65 -5.85
C VAL A 475 28.33 -1.30 -4.48
N ARG A 476 28.24 -2.61 -4.46
CA ARG A 476 28.21 -3.41 -3.23
C ARG A 476 29.03 -4.67 -3.36
N TYR A 477 29.79 -4.96 -2.31
CA TYR A 477 30.52 -6.20 -2.13
C TYR A 477 30.14 -6.83 -0.78
N ASP A 478 29.87 -8.13 -0.82
CA ASP A 478 29.50 -8.92 0.36
C ASP A 478 30.54 -10.00 0.62
N GLU A 479 31.18 -9.96 1.78
CA GLU A 479 32.15 -10.97 2.21
C GLU A 479 31.57 -11.83 3.36
N PRO A 480 31.40 -13.14 3.15
CA PRO A 480 31.01 -14.06 4.21
C PRO A 480 32.20 -14.32 5.15
N ILE A 481 32.07 -13.88 6.39
CA ILE A 481 33.07 -14.10 7.46
C ILE A 481 32.79 -15.40 8.24
N SER A 482 31.57 -15.96 8.13
CA SER A 482 31.20 -17.30 8.62
C SER A 482 29.98 -17.83 7.86
N ASP A 483 29.57 -19.08 8.13
CA ASP A 483 28.37 -19.70 7.55
C ASP A 483 27.06 -18.98 7.90
N SER A 484 27.09 -18.07 8.88
CA SER A 484 25.92 -17.31 9.32
C SER A 484 26.08 -15.80 9.19
N ALA A 485 27.29 -15.28 8.99
CA ALA A 485 27.58 -13.84 9.03
C ALA A 485 28.21 -13.31 7.73
N ILE A 486 27.76 -12.14 7.29
CA ILE A 486 28.31 -11.37 6.16
C ILE A 486 28.70 -9.98 6.65
N VAL A 487 29.84 -9.48 6.19
CA VAL A 487 30.18 -8.06 6.21
C VAL A 487 30.00 -7.53 4.79
N SER A 488 29.30 -6.41 4.65
CA SER A 488 29.10 -5.77 3.35
C SER A 488 29.66 -4.36 3.32
N THR A 489 30.28 -4.00 2.21
CA THR A 489 30.65 -2.63 1.89
C THR A 489 29.83 -2.16 0.70
N GLU A 490 29.23 -0.98 0.84
CA GLU A 490 28.40 -0.39 -0.22
C GLU A 490 28.75 1.09 -0.37
N LEU A 491 28.89 1.52 -1.62
CA LEU A 491 29.15 2.90 -1.99
C LEU A 491 28.05 3.33 -2.96
N THR A 492 27.35 4.41 -2.62
CA THR A 492 26.34 5.01 -3.50
C THR A 492 26.72 6.46 -3.79
N TYR A 493 26.94 6.78 -5.05
CA TYR A 493 27.05 8.16 -5.52
C TYR A 493 25.73 8.58 -6.15
N LYS A 494 25.16 9.71 -5.74
CA LYS A 494 23.98 10.30 -6.37
C LYS A 494 24.24 11.73 -6.79
N SER A 495 23.79 12.08 -7.99
CA SER A 495 23.78 13.44 -8.52
C SER A 495 22.36 13.81 -8.89
N LEU A 496 21.86 14.89 -8.29
CA LEU A 496 20.52 15.40 -8.48
C LEU A 496 20.61 16.83 -9.01
N SER A 497 20.10 17.07 -10.21
CA SER A 497 20.02 18.37 -10.85
C SER A 497 18.57 18.81 -10.98
N LEU A 498 18.23 19.90 -10.32
CA LEU A 498 16.91 20.53 -10.31
C LEU A 498 17.01 21.85 -11.07
N ARG A 499 16.13 22.04 -12.05
CA ARG A 499 15.96 23.30 -12.78
C ARG A 499 14.48 23.64 -12.77
N ASN A 500 14.13 24.84 -12.37
CA ASN A 500 12.74 25.28 -12.26
C ASN A 500 12.64 26.73 -12.72
N ASP A 501 12.03 26.93 -13.88
CA ASP A 501 11.75 28.24 -14.44
C ASP A 501 10.25 28.49 -14.39
N ARG A 502 9.87 29.70 -13.97
CA ARG A 502 8.50 30.21 -13.99
C ARG A 502 8.53 31.64 -14.52
N LYS A 503 7.82 31.87 -15.60
CA LYS A 503 7.61 33.20 -16.19
C LYS A 503 6.14 33.55 -16.11
N VAL A 504 5.82 34.74 -15.64
CA VAL A 504 4.46 35.25 -15.49
C VAL A 504 4.36 36.59 -16.20
N ASN A 505 3.38 36.70 -17.08
CA ASN A 505 3.03 37.96 -17.72
C ASN A 505 1.59 38.33 -17.38
N ASP A 506 1.37 39.61 -17.08
CA ASP A 506 0.06 40.22 -16.93
C ASP A 506 -0.51 40.58 -18.31
N PHE A 507 -1.84 40.66 -18.40
CA PHE A 507 -2.55 41.05 -19.60
C PHE A 507 -2.43 42.55 -19.85
N ASP A 508 -2.04 42.92 -21.07
CA ASP A 508 -1.95 44.29 -21.54
C ASP A 508 -3.19 44.65 -22.35
N THR A 509 -3.91 45.68 -21.93
CA THR A 509 -5.12 46.16 -22.58
C THR A 509 -4.85 46.89 -23.89
N GLU A 510 -3.64 47.42 -24.11
CA GLU A 510 -3.29 48.13 -25.35
C GLU A 510 -2.93 47.16 -26.48
N SER A 511 -2.13 46.13 -26.18
CA SER A 511 -1.73 45.11 -27.15
C SER A 511 -2.69 43.91 -27.24
N GLU A 512 -3.67 43.79 -26.34
CA GLU A 512 -4.57 42.64 -26.19
C GLU A 512 -3.83 41.30 -25.98
N GLU A 513 -2.60 41.34 -25.46
CA GLU A 513 -1.73 40.18 -25.25
C GLU A 513 -1.20 40.10 -23.81
N PHE A 514 -0.70 38.92 -23.40
CA PHE A 514 0.02 38.75 -22.14
C PHE A 514 1.50 39.16 -22.29
N SER A 515 1.74 40.46 -22.41
CA SER A 515 3.05 41.05 -22.75
C SER A 515 3.76 41.74 -21.57
N ILE A 516 3.04 42.10 -20.50
CA ILE A 516 3.63 42.80 -19.35
C ILE A 516 4.36 41.79 -18.46
N TYR A 517 5.68 41.78 -18.48
CA TYR A 517 6.47 40.87 -17.67
C TYR A 517 6.39 41.20 -16.17
N ASN A 518 5.97 40.23 -15.36
CA ASN A 518 5.85 40.39 -13.92
C ASN A 518 7.08 39.79 -13.21
N SER A 519 8.03 40.64 -12.80
CA SER A 519 9.27 40.22 -12.14
C SER A 519 9.05 39.66 -10.72
N LEU A 520 7.96 40.04 -10.04
CA LEU A 520 7.63 39.58 -8.69
C LEU A 520 7.11 38.13 -8.70
N LEU A 521 6.37 37.75 -9.74
CA LEU A 521 5.78 36.41 -9.87
C LEU A 521 6.63 35.44 -10.71
N SER A 522 7.66 35.96 -11.38
CA SER A 522 8.60 35.19 -12.19
C SER A 522 9.87 34.84 -11.40
N ASN A 523 10.34 33.61 -11.55
CA ASN A 523 11.57 33.15 -10.89
C ASN A 523 12.25 32.01 -11.67
N SER A 524 13.52 31.80 -11.36
CA SER A 524 14.31 30.66 -11.82
C SER A 524 15.08 30.07 -10.65
N ILE A 525 15.17 28.75 -10.57
CA ILE A 525 15.95 28.02 -9.56
C ILE A 525 16.76 26.93 -10.27
N ASN A 526 18.06 26.94 -10.05
CA ASN A 526 19.00 25.91 -10.47
C ASN A 526 19.72 25.37 -9.23
N GLN A 527 19.55 24.08 -8.96
CA GLN A 527 20.15 23.43 -7.81
C GLN A 527 20.81 22.11 -8.23
N ASP A 528 22.06 21.92 -7.82
CA ASP A 528 22.79 20.67 -8.00
C ASP A 528 23.20 20.10 -6.65
N ILE A 529 22.79 18.86 -6.39
CA ILE A 529 23.05 18.14 -5.15
C ILE A 529 23.83 16.88 -5.48
N ASN A 530 25.09 16.81 -5.04
CA ASN A 530 25.92 15.62 -5.17
C ASN A 530 26.08 14.98 -3.79
N SER A 531 25.85 13.67 -3.71
CA SER A 531 25.97 12.92 -2.47
C SER A 531 26.78 11.65 -2.64
N LEU A 532 27.64 11.37 -1.65
CA LEU A 532 28.39 10.13 -1.56
C LEU A 532 28.03 9.44 -0.24
N ASN A 533 27.37 8.30 -0.34
CA ASN A 533 26.94 7.49 0.79
C ASN A 533 27.85 6.26 0.91
N ALA A 534 28.66 6.21 1.96
CA ALA A 534 29.48 5.04 2.29
C ALA A 534 28.79 4.24 3.39
N ILE A 535 28.56 2.94 3.14
CA ILE A 535 27.83 2.05 4.05
C ILE A 535 28.69 0.84 4.41
N ILE A 536 28.79 0.57 5.70
CA ILE A 536 29.34 -0.68 6.23
C ILE A 536 28.20 -1.43 6.92
N GLY A 537 27.97 -2.66 6.47
CA GLY A 537 26.90 -3.52 6.96
C GLY A 537 27.40 -4.81 7.61
N TYR A 538 26.68 -5.27 8.62
CA TYR A 538 26.89 -6.57 9.28
C TYR A 538 25.56 -7.31 9.36
N ASP A 539 25.53 -8.49 8.73
CA ASP A 539 24.36 -9.36 8.62
C ASP A 539 24.63 -10.70 9.29
N LEU A 540 24.00 -10.99 10.43
CA LEU A 540 24.04 -12.29 11.10
C LEU A 540 22.68 -12.97 11.01
N ASN A 541 22.64 -14.15 10.37
CA ASN A 541 21.41 -14.92 10.19
C ASN A 541 21.57 -16.34 10.74
N LYS A 542 21.06 -16.56 11.96
CA LYS A 542 20.89 -17.87 12.58
C LYS A 542 19.40 -18.23 12.66
N THR A 543 19.08 -19.49 12.97
CA THR A 543 17.69 -19.97 13.00
C THR A 543 16.82 -19.20 13.99
N LYS A 544 17.25 -19.08 15.26
CA LYS A 544 16.53 -18.34 16.31
C LYS A 544 16.79 -16.83 16.33
N PHE A 545 17.84 -16.35 15.67
CA PHE A 545 18.34 -14.99 15.84
C PHE A 545 18.80 -14.42 14.52
N ARG A 546 18.25 -13.28 14.11
CA ARG A 546 18.74 -12.48 12.99
C ARG A 546 19.11 -11.10 13.51
N PHE A 547 20.32 -10.65 13.21
CA PHE A 547 20.79 -9.31 13.53
C PHE A 547 21.34 -8.65 12.28
N PHE A 548 21.01 -7.39 12.12
CA PHE A 548 21.40 -6.54 11.00
C PHE A 548 21.81 -5.18 11.58
N PHE A 549 22.92 -4.66 11.08
CA PHE A 549 23.43 -3.35 11.43
C PHE A 549 24.08 -2.72 10.20
N ASN A 550 23.68 -1.50 9.86
CA ASN A 550 24.35 -0.66 8.87
C ASN A 550 24.77 0.65 9.52
N ALA A 551 26.02 1.04 9.32
CA ALA A 551 26.51 2.39 9.56
C ALA A 551 26.67 3.10 8.21
N HIS A 552 26.17 4.32 8.12
CA HIS A 552 26.18 5.14 6.92
C HIS A 552 26.90 6.45 7.20
N LEU A 553 27.76 6.87 6.28
CA LEU A 553 28.33 8.21 6.26
C LEU A 553 27.94 8.87 4.94
N ASP A 554 27.13 9.91 5.03
CA ASP A 554 26.60 10.64 3.87
C ASP A 554 27.28 12.01 3.74
N PHE A 555 28.03 12.20 2.66
CA PHE A 555 28.62 13.47 2.30
C PHE A 555 27.73 14.14 1.27
N ASN A 556 27.14 15.29 1.60
CA ASN A 556 26.22 16.00 0.73
C ASN A 556 26.80 17.38 0.38
N ALA A 557 26.94 17.67 -0.91
CA ALA A 557 27.35 18.96 -1.42
C ALA A 557 26.21 19.56 -2.25
N ASN A 558 25.81 20.78 -1.92
CA ASN A 558 24.64 21.42 -2.50
C ASN A 558 25.00 22.82 -3.02
N ASP A 559 24.83 23.02 -4.33
CA ASP A 559 25.03 24.27 -5.03
C ASP A 559 23.68 24.81 -5.49
N PHE A 560 23.35 26.03 -5.11
CA PHE A 560 22.04 26.62 -5.37
C PHE A 560 22.20 28.02 -5.94
N GLN A 561 21.47 28.24 -7.03
CA GLN A 561 21.37 29.49 -7.74
C GLN A 561 19.91 29.78 -7.99
N SER A 562 19.47 31.01 -7.79
CA SER A 562 18.11 31.42 -8.11
C SER A 562 18.03 32.87 -8.52
N ILE A 563 17.00 33.18 -9.30
CA ILE A 563 16.62 34.54 -9.68
C ILE A 563 15.23 34.81 -9.11
N PHE A 564 15.12 35.80 -8.23
CA PHE A 564 13.85 36.26 -7.67
C PHE A 564 13.81 37.79 -7.72
N ASN A 565 12.70 38.37 -8.17
CA ASN A 565 12.56 39.82 -8.34
C ASN A 565 13.74 40.47 -9.09
N SER A 566 14.24 39.79 -10.13
CA SER A 566 15.42 40.20 -10.92
C SER A 566 16.76 40.24 -10.16
N GLU A 567 16.82 39.74 -8.92
CA GLU A 567 18.06 39.58 -8.15
C GLU A 567 18.61 38.16 -8.24
N ASN A 568 19.94 38.04 -8.39
CA ASN A 568 20.64 36.75 -8.42
C ASN A 568 21.09 36.36 -7.02
N ILE A 569 20.74 35.15 -6.59
CA ILE A 569 21.10 34.59 -5.28
C ILE A 569 21.85 33.28 -5.52
N ASN A 570 23.09 33.22 -5.02
CA ASN A 570 23.96 32.06 -5.16
C ASN A 570 24.55 31.69 -3.80
N PHE A 571 24.43 30.43 -3.39
CA PHE A 571 25.11 29.96 -2.19
C PHE A 571 25.33 28.44 -2.19
N LYS A 572 26.35 28.01 -1.45
CA LYS A 572 26.78 26.60 -1.35
C LYS A 572 26.76 26.13 0.10
N ARG A 573 26.30 24.89 0.31
CA ARG A 573 26.30 24.23 1.63
C ARG A 573 26.72 22.79 1.50
N ASN A 574 27.59 22.36 2.41
CA ASN A 574 28.05 20.99 2.51
C ASN A 574 27.65 20.42 3.87
N PHE A 575 27.20 19.17 3.89
CA PHE A 575 26.78 18.47 5.10
C PHE A 575 27.44 17.10 5.17
N VAL A 576 27.67 16.63 6.41
CA VAL A 576 28.11 15.26 6.68
C VAL A 576 27.16 14.66 7.70
N PHE A 577 26.54 13.54 7.36
CA PHE A 577 25.52 12.91 8.19
C PHE A 577 25.93 11.49 8.60
N PRO A 578 26.12 11.23 9.92
CA PRO A 578 26.27 9.89 10.45
C PRO A 578 24.88 9.29 10.68
N ASN A 579 24.50 8.32 9.84
CA ASN A 579 23.23 7.60 9.97
C ASN A 579 23.49 6.14 10.33
N TYR A 580 22.51 5.49 10.94
CA TYR A 580 22.58 4.04 11.16
C TYR A 580 21.20 3.40 11.13
N GLU A 581 21.19 2.11 10.81
CA GLU A 581 20.01 1.25 10.85
C GLU A 581 20.37 -0.05 11.55
N THR A 582 19.52 -0.50 12.48
CA THR A 582 19.67 -1.80 13.11
C THR A 582 18.35 -2.52 13.25
N ARG A 583 18.40 -3.85 13.07
CA ARG A 583 17.27 -4.73 13.25
C ARG A 583 17.71 -6.00 13.97
N LEU A 584 16.97 -6.34 15.02
CA LEU A 584 17.12 -7.56 15.76
C LEU A 584 15.81 -8.35 15.70
N THR A 585 15.84 -9.57 15.17
CA THR A 585 14.69 -10.48 15.16
C THR A 585 15.02 -11.73 15.98
N TYR A 586 14.26 -11.95 17.05
CA TYR A 586 14.28 -13.19 17.83
C TYR A 586 13.08 -14.06 17.48
N ARG A 587 13.34 -15.29 17.00
CA ARG A 587 12.32 -16.28 16.65
C ARG A 587 12.20 -17.30 17.78
N PHE A 588 11.12 -17.20 18.56
CA PHE A 588 10.77 -18.20 19.58
C PHE A 588 10.40 -19.54 18.92
N SER A 589 9.74 -19.48 17.77
CA SER A 589 9.41 -20.62 16.89
C SER A 589 9.24 -20.13 15.45
N ASN A 590 8.99 -21.04 14.50
CA ASN A 590 8.67 -20.69 13.10
C ASN A 590 7.37 -19.88 12.97
N SER A 591 6.60 -19.72 14.05
CA SER A 591 5.32 -19.04 14.06
C SER A 591 5.23 -17.92 15.12
N LYS A 592 6.27 -17.71 15.93
CA LYS A 592 6.30 -16.69 16.99
C LYS A 592 7.63 -15.95 16.99
N SER A 593 7.59 -14.63 16.83
CA SER A 593 8.80 -13.78 16.76
C SER A 593 8.61 -12.43 17.43
N LEU A 594 9.71 -11.87 17.88
CA LEU A 594 9.84 -10.48 18.33
C LEU A 594 10.91 -9.80 17.48
N GLU A 595 10.61 -8.62 16.98
CA GLU A 595 11.52 -7.79 16.23
C GLU A 595 11.68 -6.43 16.92
N LEU A 596 12.93 -6.01 17.08
CA LEU A 596 13.32 -4.68 17.50
C LEU A 596 14.00 -4.01 16.32
N TYR A 597 13.60 -2.77 16.05
CA TYR A 597 14.12 -1.99 14.94
C TYR A 597 14.45 -0.58 15.44
N ASN A 598 15.61 -0.06 15.05
CA ASN A 598 15.97 1.32 15.31
C ASN A 598 16.73 1.90 14.11
N GLN A 599 16.42 3.15 13.77
CA GLN A 599 17.17 3.91 12.77
C GLN A 599 17.33 5.36 13.23
N SER A 600 18.44 5.96 12.83
CA SER A 600 18.79 7.35 13.09
C SER A 600 19.19 8.01 11.78
N ASN A 601 18.47 9.07 11.41
CA ASN A 601 18.67 9.78 10.16
C ASN A 601 18.76 11.29 10.39
N PHE A 602 19.74 11.94 9.78
CA PHE A 602 19.82 13.39 9.64
C PHE A 602 19.29 13.83 8.27
N THR A 603 18.78 15.05 8.20
CA THR A 603 18.29 15.64 6.96
C THR A 603 18.72 17.09 6.87
N ALA A 604 19.32 17.47 5.73
CA ALA A 604 19.69 18.85 5.46
C ALA A 604 18.44 19.75 5.36
N PRO A 605 18.51 21.02 5.81
CA PRO A 605 17.46 21.99 5.53
C PRO A 605 17.26 22.16 4.02
N PRO A 606 16.01 22.28 3.53
CA PRO A 606 15.77 22.58 2.14
C PRO A 606 16.34 23.97 1.82
N MET A 607 16.96 24.11 0.64
CA MET A 607 17.69 25.33 0.30
C MET A 607 16.79 26.57 0.19
N THR A 608 15.52 26.37 -0.19
CA THR A 608 14.49 27.42 -0.17
C THR A 608 14.17 27.92 1.23
N ALA A 609 14.33 27.11 2.27
CA ALA A 609 14.17 27.54 3.66
C ALA A 609 15.41 28.24 4.20
N LEU A 610 16.58 28.07 3.58
CA LEU A 610 17.83 28.77 3.90
C LEU A 610 17.97 30.11 3.16
N ASN A 611 17.17 30.34 2.11
CA ASN A 611 17.28 31.51 1.24
C ASN A 611 16.90 32.81 1.98
N PRO A 612 17.84 33.74 2.25
CA PRO A 612 17.54 34.97 3.01
C PRO A 612 16.68 36.00 2.25
N PHE A 613 16.40 35.76 0.97
CA PHE A 613 15.61 36.68 0.15
C PHE A 613 14.13 36.70 0.57
N THR A 614 13.51 37.88 0.44
CA THR A 614 12.13 38.12 0.82
C THR A 614 11.21 38.03 -0.40
N ASP A 615 10.41 36.96 -0.46
CA ASP A 615 9.39 36.77 -1.49
C ASP A 615 8.11 37.52 -1.11
N ILE A 616 7.75 38.51 -1.93
CA ILE A 616 6.53 39.33 -1.82
C ILE A 616 5.54 39.05 -2.97
N SER A 617 5.69 37.93 -3.69
CA SER A 617 4.81 37.53 -4.80
C SER A 617 3.34 37.40 -4.39
N ASN A 618 3.06 37.16 -3.11
CA ASN A 618 1.72 37.17 -2.56
C ASN A 618 1.52 38.41 -1.67
N PRO A 619 0.58 39.31 -1.99
CA PRO A 619 0.33 40.51 -1.20
C PRO A 619 -0.15 40.21 0.23
N LEU A 620 -0.68 39.01 0.49
CA LEU A 620 -1.11 38.57 1.81
C LEU A 620 -0.05 37.78 2.59
N VAL A 621 1.03 37.34 1.94
CA VAL A 621 2.05 36.50 2.56
C VAL A 621 3.43 36.87 2.06
N THR A 622 4.22 37.52 2.92
CA THR A 622 5.65 37.74 2.71
C THR A 622 6.43 36.57 3.29
N THR A 623 7.29 35.92 2.50
CA THR A 623 8.10 34.78 2.97
C THR A 623 9.59 35.09 2.91
N GLN A 624 10.32 34.82 3.99
CA GLN A 624 11.77 34.95 4.04
C GLN A 624 12.40 33.69 4.65
N GLY A 625 13.42 33.12 4.02
CA GLY A 625 14.14 31.98 4.59
C GLY A 625 15.07 32.38 5.74
N ASN A 626 15.55 31.37 6.46
CA ASN A 626 16.44 31.52 7.60
C ASN A 626 17.76 30.76 7.33
N PRO A 627 18.87 31.48 7.04
CA PRO A 627 20.18 30.87 6.79
C PRO A 627 20.77 30.05 7.95
N ASP A 628 20.27 30.23 9.17
CA ASP A 628 20.79 29.63 10.40
C ASP A 628 20.15 28.28 10.75
N LEU A 629 19.30 27.74 9.88
CA LEU A 629 18.64 26.46 10.14
C LEU A 629 19.66 25.33 10.26
N LYS A 630 19.52 24.57 11.35
CA LYS A 630 20.25 23.34 11.61
C LYS A 630 19.57 22.15 10.93
N SER A 631 20.36 21.12 10.63
CA SER A 631 19.85 19.85 10.13
C SER A 631 18.92 19.17 11.13
N THR A 632 17.83 18.60 10.63
CA THR A 632 16.86 17.87 11.45
C THR A 632 17.41 16.46 11.73
N TRP A 633 17.34 16.03 12.99
CA TRP A 633 17.66 14.66 13.39
C TRP A 633 16.38 13.91 13.75
N LYS A 634 16.21 12.71 13.20
CA LYS A 634 15.06 11.85 13.48
C LYS A 634 15.51 10.45 13.90
N ASN A 635 15.02 10.01 15.06
CA ASN A 635 15.16 8.63 15.50
C ASN A 635 13.82 7.90 15.39
N THR A 636 13.83 6.69 14.84
CA THR A 636 12.65 5.84 14.77
C THR A 636 12.95 4.50 15.43
N SER A 637 12.20 4.19 16.48
CA SER A 637 12.24 2.91 17.17
C SER A 637 10.95 2.14 16.93
N SER A 638 11.03 0.83 16.71
CA SER A 638 9.82 0.02 16.72
C SER A 638 10.04 -1.37 17.31
N ILE A 639 8.99 -1.86 17.98
CA ILE A 639 8.87 -3.20 18.51
C ILE A 639 7.73 -3.87 17.78
N TYR A 640 7.98 -5.04 17.20
CA TYR A 640 6.98 -5.80 16.49
C TYR A 640 6.95 -7.24 16.99
N PHE A 641 5.82 -7.61 17.58
CA PHE A 641 5.54 -8.97 18.03
C PHE A 641 4.54 -9.64 17.09
N MET A 642 4.81 -10.90 16.76
CA MET A 642 3.93 -11.73 15.94
C MET A 642 3.83 -13.12 16.55
N ASN A 643 2.61 -13.64 16.61
CA ASN A 643 2.35 -15.04 16.93
C ASN A 643 1.24 -15.60 16.04
N ARG A 644 1.55 -16.70 15.37
CA ARG A 644 0.64 -17.48 14.55
C ARG A 644 0.50 -18.87 15.15
N ASN A 645 -0.72 -19.20 15.55
CA ASN A 645 -1.07 -20.54 15.98
C ASN A 645 -2.07 -21.13 14.97
N SER A 646 -1.53 -21.78 13.93
CA SER A 646 -2.32 -22.40 12.87
C SER A 646 -3.31 -23.43 13.42
N ALA A 647 -2.94 -24.18 14.47
CA ALA A 647 -3.81 -25.15 15.17
C ALA A 647 -5.13 -24.57 15.63
N LYS A 648 -5.03 -23.37 16.19
CA LYS A 648 -6.16 -22.68 16.80
C LYS A 648 -6.81 -21.72 15.83
N ASN A 649 -6.31 -21.64 14.59
CA ASN A 649 -6.62 -20.59 13.61
C ASN A 649 -6.53 -19.19 14.24
N ILE A 650 -5.50 -18.95 15.07
CA ILE A 650 -5.28 -17.67 15.75
C ILE A 650 -4.05 -17.00 15.17
N THR A 651 -4.19 -15.72 14.81
CA THR A 651 -3.07 -14.83 14.53
C THR A 651 -3.21 -13.60 15.42
N TYR A 652 -2.10 -13.20 16.05
CA TYR A 652 -2.01 -11.96 16.81
C TYR A 652 -0.70 -11.25 16.49
N SER A 653 -0.79 -9.95 16.24
CA SER A 653 0.36 -9.08 16.04
C SER A 653 0.19 -7.77 16.75
N ALA A 654 1.28 -7.23 17.27
CA ALA A 654 1.32 -5.91 17.86
C ALA A 654 2.59 -5.18 17.40
N ARG A 655 2.43 -3.94 16.96
CA ARG A 655 3.51 -3.03 16.60
C ARG A 655 3.42 -1.77 17.45
N PHE A 656 4.52 -1.42 18.10
CA PHE A 656 4.71 -0.14 18.75
C PHE A 656 5.82 0.60 18.01
N LYS A 657 5.54 1.80 17.52
CA LYS A 657 6.50 2.64 16.79
C LYS A 657 6.60 3.99 17.48
N PHE A 658 7.80 4.40 17.83
CA PHE A 658 8.10 5.69 18.41
C PHE A 658 9.00 6.48 17.46
N ASP A 659 8.57 7.69 17.11
CA ASP A 659 9.36 8.65 16.35
C ASP A 659 9.69 9.85 17.24
N TYR A 660 10.96 10.24 17.27
CA TYR A 660 11.43 11.47 17.91
C TYR A 660 12.15 12.33 16.87
N THR A 661 11.81 13.62 16.82
CA THR A 661 12.43 14.58 15.93
C THR A 661 13.00 15.75 16.73
N ASP A 662 14.28 16.01 16.51
CA ASP A 662 15.04 17.12 17.06
C ASP A 662 15.42 18.11 15.95
N ASN A 663 15.49 19.39 16.27
CA ASN A 663 15.74 20.46 15.31
C ASN A 663 14.79 20.38 14.10
N ASN A 664 13.52 20.06 14.33
CA ASN A 664 12.51 20.05 13.29
C ASN A 664 12.36 21.47 12.71
N ILE A 665 12.45 21.63 11.40
CA ILE A 665 12.19 22.93 10.76
C ILE A 665 10.68 23.17 10.78
N SER A 666 10.26 24.24 11.46
CA SER A 666 8.87 24.66 11.58
C SER A 666 8.69 26.03 10.97
N ASP A 667 7.50 26.26 10.41
CA ASP A 667 7.06 27.61 10.05
C ASP A 667 7.01 28.49 11.31
N PHE A 668 7.44 29.74 11.14
CA PHE A 668 7.36 30.82 12.10
C PHE A 668 6.71 32.00 11.40
N SER A 669 5.54 32.45 11.87
CA SER A 669 4.87 33.59 11.24
C SER A 669 4.25 34.52 12.25
N PHE A 670 4.13 35.79 11.88
CA PHE A 670 3.38 36.81 12.61
C PHE A 670 2.50 37.61 11.63
N TYR A 671 1.42 38.18 12.15
CA TYR A 671 0.49 39.00 11.38
C TYR A 671 0.64 40.47 11.74
N ASP A 672 0.50 41.36 10.76
CA ASP A 672 0.37 42.80 11.01
C ASP A 672 -1.10 43.20 11.27
N GLU A 673 -1.32 44.48 11.60
CA GLU A 673 -2.66 45.02 11.89
C GLU A 673 -3.64 44.86 10.71
N THR A 674 -3.13 44.83 9.48
CA THR A 674 -3.93 44.63 8.24
C THR A 674 -4.22 43.15 7.96
N GLY A 675 -3.62 42.23 8.73
CA GLY A 675 -3.76 40.79 8.57
C GLY A 675 -2.84 40.16 7.53
N ARG A 676 -1.83 40.90 7.03
CA ARG A 676 -0.78 40.33 6.17
C ARG A 676 0.15 39.45 7.01
N GLN A 677 0.54 38.31 6.46
CA GLN A 677 1.37 37.33 7.15
C GLN A 677 2.84 37.50 6.74
N PHE A 678 3.72 37.70 7.71
CA PHE A 678 5.15 37.48 7.52
C PHE A 678 5.51 36.04 7.93
N ARG A 679 6.20 35.28 7.07
CA ARG A 679 6.53 33.86 7.28
C ARG A 679 8.03 33.62 7.11
N THR A 680 8.62 32.95 8.09
CA THR A 680 10.00 32.43 8.07
C THR A 680 10.04 31.03 8.69
N TYR A 681 11.23 30.52 8.99
CA TYR A 681 11.46 29.18 9.52
C TYR A 681 12.33 29.22 10.78
N ALA A 682 12.07 28.30 11.72
CA ALA A 682 12.88 28.10 12.91
C ALA A 682 13.01 26.61 13.25
N ASN A 683 14.12 26.21 13.87
CA ASN A 683 14.26 24.87 14.41
C ASN A 683 13.51 24.74 15.75
N ILE A 684 12.76 23.65 15.92
CA ILE A 684 12.07 23.32 17.17
C ILE A 684 12.28 21.85 17.54
N SER A 685 12.55 21.61 18.82
CA SER A 685 12.88 20.28 19.35
C SER A 685 11.79 19.70 20.24
N GLY A 686 11.71 18.37 20.23
CA GLY A 686 10.82 17.59 21.08
C GLY A 686 9.50 17.18 20.42
N ASN A 687 9.40 17.28 19.09
CA ASN A 687 8.30 16.69 18.34
C ASN A 687 8.41 15.16 18.44
N LYS A 688 7.33 14.51 18.84
CA LYS A 688 7.31 13.06 19.08
C LYS A 688 5.98 12.44 18.71
N SER A 689 6.02 11.21 18.26
CA SER A 689 4.81 10.42 18.06
C SER A 689 4.99 8.97 18.48
N LEU A 690 3.90 8.37 18.94
CA LEU A 690 3.81 6.96 19.29
C LEU A 690 2.63 6.37 18.53
N THR A 691 2.87 5.30 17.78
CA THR A 691 1.84 4.53 17.09
C THR A 691 1.76 3.14 17.67
N TRP A 692 0.55 2.70 18.00
CA TRP A 692 0.22 1.35 18.42
C TRP A 692 -0.76 0.75 17.42
N ASP A 693 -0.33 -0.29 16.71
CA ASP A 693 -1.20 -1.13 15.87
C ASP A 693 -1.25 -2.53 16.48
N SER A 694 -2.44 -3.07 16.69
CA SER A 694 -2.63 -4.44 17.14
C SER A 694 -3.76 -5.09 16.39
N ARG A 695 -3.54 -6.34 16.00
CA ARG A 695 -4.48 -7.12 15.19
C ARG A 695 -4.59 -8.50 15.80
N PHE A 696 -5.82 -8.94 15.97
CA PHE A 696 -6.14 -10.29 16.38
C PHE A 696 -7.11 -10.86 15.35
N SER A 697 -6.95 -12.12 15.02
CA SER A 697 -7.84 -12.83 14.11
C SER A 697 -8.00 -14.25 14.59
N LYS A 698 -9.25 -14.71 14.73
CA LYS A 698 -9.57 -16.09 15.05
C LYS A 698 -10.69 -16.62 14.16
N SER A 699 -10.44 -17.76 13.54
CA SER A 699 -11.44 -18.47 12.73
C SER A 699 -11.93 -19.75 13.43
N TYR A 700 -13.23 -19.85 13.61
CA TYR A 700 -13.93 -21.07 14.01
C TYR A 700 -14.41 -21.77 12.75
N LYS A 701 -13.98 -23.01 12.49
CA LYS A 701 -14.37 -23.79 11.31
C LYS A 701 -15.15 -25.03 11.74
N TRP A 702 -16.30 -25.27 11.13
CA TRP A 702 -17.13 -26.46 11.38
C TRP A 702 -17.86 -26.87 10.09
N ASN A 703 -17.92 -28.17 9.76
CA ASN A 703 -18.68 -28.66 8.59
C ASN A 703 -18.50 -27.82 7.29
N LYS A 704 -17.26 -27.42 6.98
CA LYS A 704 -16.90 -26.54 5.84
C LYS A 704 -17.38 -25.08 5.93
N ASN A 705 -18.01 -24.68 7.02
CA ASN A 705 -18.37 -23.31 7.36
C ASN A 705 -17.24 -22.65 8.16
N GLU A 706 -17.19 -21.32 8.11
CA GLU A 706 -16.25 -20.52 8.87
C GLU A 706 -16.94 -19.32 9.53
N PHE A 707 -16.66 -19.09 10.80
CA PHE A 707 -16.91 -17.83 11.48
C PHE A 707 -15.58 -17.21 11.91
N ARG A 708 -15.26 -16.04 11.38
CA ARG A 708 -14.02 -15.33 11.67
C ARG A 708 -14.32 -14.06 12.45
N ILE A 709 -13.56 -13.84 13.52
CA ILE A 709 -13.59 -12.64 14.36
C ILE A 709 -12.21 -12.00 14.28
N SER A 710 -12.14 -10.76 13.79
CA SER A 710 -10.88 -10.07 13.51
C SER A 710 -10.87 -8.62 14.02
N PRO A 711 -10.79 -8.40 15.35
CA PRO A 711 -10.64 -7.08 15.93
C PRO A 711 -9.23 -6.54 15.69
N SER A 712 -9.18 -5.25 15.41
CA SER A 712 -7.95 -4.49 15.30
C SER A 712 -8.07 -3.21 16.12
N PHE A 713 -6.95 -2.79 16.68
CA PHE A 713 -6.83 -1.56 17.43
C PHE A 713 -5.69 -0.75 16.82
N PHE A 714 -6.01 0.46 16.41
CA PHE A 714 -5.01 1.46 16.04
C PHE A 714 -5.13 2.62 17.00
N SER A 715 -3.99 3.11 17.49
CA SER A 715 -3.90 4.38 18.18
C SER A 715 -2.64 5.11 17.78
N SER A 716 -2.75 6.42 17.56
CA SER A 716 -1.60 7.29 17.44
C SER A 716 -1.69 8.44 18.44
N TYR A 717 -0.54 8.74 19.03
CA TYR A 717 -0.31 9.91 19.86
C TYR A 717 0.73 10.76 19.13
N SER A 718 0.46 12.05 18.98
CA SER A 718 1.42 13.01 18.45
C SER A 718 1.48 14.21 19.37
N HIS A 719 2.69 14.57 19.78
CA HIS A 719 2.97 15.83 20.44
C HIS A 719 3.77 16.69 19.47
N ARG A 720 3.14 17.78 19.04
CA ARG A 720 3.68 18.71 18.07
C ARG A 720 3.89 20.06 18.75
N LYS A 721 5.02 20.67 18.45
CA LYS A 721 5.31 22.05 18.75
C LYS A 721 5.51 22.79 17.43
N GLY A 722 5.08 24.04 17.41
CA GLY A 722 5.28 24.95 16.30
C GLY A 722 5.10 26.38 16.76
N PHE A 723 5.03 27.30 15.81
CA PHE A 723 4.80 28.72 16.07
C PHE A 723 3.53 29.18 15.37
N VAL A 724 2.77 30.04 16.05
CA VAL A 724 1.64 30.77 15.49
C VAL A 724 1.71 32.18 16.05
N ASP A 725 1.68 33.16 15.15
CA ASP A 725 1.75 34.57 15.50
C ASP A 725 2.91 34.94 16.45
N GLY A 726 4.11 34.46 16.13
CA GLY A 726 5.32 34.64 16.94
C GLY A 726 5.36 33.86 18.26
N LEU A 727 4.24 33.27 18.70
CA LEU A 727 4.14 32.49 19.94
C LEU A 727 4.29 31.00 19.66
N GLN A 728 5.03 30.31 20.53
CA GLN A 728 5.13 28.86 20.44
C GLN A 728 3.82 28.22 20.91
N PHE A 729 3.28 27.28 20.14
CA PHE A 729 2.16 26.45 20.57
C PHE A 729 2.59 25.00 20.76
N THR A 730 1.81 24.27 21.55
CA THR A 730 1.83 22.81 21.54
C THR A 730 0.46 22.26 21.20
N ASN A 731 0.44 21.23 20.36
CA ASN A 731 -0.75 20.47 20.00
C ASN A 731 -0.50 19.00 20.33
N THR A 732 -1.33 18.46 21.22
CA THR A 732 -1.31 17.03 21.54
C THR A 732 -2.51 16.34 20.92
N ILE A 733 -2.25 15.48 19.95
CA ILE A 733 -3.24 14.80 19.13
C ILE A 733 -3.29 13.32 19.51
N TYR A 734 -4.50 12.83 19.79
CA TYR A 734 -4.80 11.41 19.95
C TYR A 734 -5.76 10.98 18.85
N ASN A 735 -5.37 9.95 18.10
CA ASN A 735 -6.25 9.21 17.22
C ASN A 735 -6.45 7.81 17.80
N ILE A 736 -7.70 7.38 17.94
CA ILE A 736 -8.05 6.06 18.45
C ILE A 736 -9.06 5.45 17.48
N SER A 737 -8.69 4.31 16.90
CA SER A 737 -9.43 3.63 15.85
C SER A 737 -9.61 2.13 16.10
N PRO A 738 -10.43 1.73 17.09
CA PRO A 738 -10.87 0.34 17.22
C PRO A 738 -11.75 -0.04 16.03
N ARG A 739 -11.55 -1.26 15.53
CA ARG A 739 -12.37 -1.87 14.49
C ARG A 739 -12.60 -3.33 14.82
N ILE A 740 -13.82 -3.80 14.58
CA ILE A 740 -14.15 -5.22 14.62
C ILE A 740 -14.63 -5.65 13.25
N ASN A 741 -14.10 -6.78 12.77
CA ASN A 741 -14.57 -7.44 11.56
C ASN A 741 -15.09 -8.83 11.92
N LEU A 742 -16.26 -9.15 11.41
CA LEU A 742 -16.92 -10.43 11.54
C LEU A 742 -17.19 -10.97 10.13
N ARG A 743 -16.93 -12.25 9.92
CA ARG A 743 -17.31 -12.93 8.69
C ARG A 743 -17.91 -14.28 9.01
N LEU A 744 -19.11 -14.53 8.51
CA LEU A 744 -19.77 -15.83 8.55
C LEU A 744 -19.89 -16.36 7.12
N ASN A 745 -19.16 -17.41 6.82
CA ASN A 745 -19.26 -18.13 5.58
C ASN A 745 -19.95 -19.47 5.83
N LEU A 746 -21.22 -19.58 5.43
CA LEU A 746 -21.95 -20.83 5.34
C LEU A 746 -21.87 -21.31 3.89
N ARG A 747 -21.06 -22.34 3.66
CA ARG A 747 -20.66 -22.77 2.32
C ARG A 747 -21.87 -23.01 1.42
N GLU A 748 -21.84 -22.44 0.21
CA GLU A 748 -22.89 -22.54 -0.82
C GLU A 748 -24.28 -21.98 -0.41
N ILE A 749 -24.40 -21.36 0.75
CA ILE A 749 -25.66 -20.82 1.27
C ILE A 749 -25.56 -19.31 1.42
N VAL A 750 -24.62 -18.83 2.24
CA VAL A 750 -24.47 -17.39 2.52
C VAL A 750 -23.05 -17.03 2.93
N ASP A 751 -22.56 -15.89 2.46
CA ASP A 751 -21.37 -15.21 2.98
C ASP A 751 -21.79 -13.86 3.53
N VAL A 752 -21.64 -13.67 4.85
CA VAL A 752 -21.98 -12.43 5.56
C VAL A 752 -20.70 -11.81 6.06
N THR A 753 -20.47 -10.55 5.72
CA THR A 753 -19.41 -9.73 6.27
C THR A 753 -20.03 -8.59 7.07
N SER A 754 -19.48 -8.32 8.24
CA SER A 754 -19.87 -7.16 9.04
C SER A 754 -18.63 -6.51 9.61
N SER A 755 -18.59 -5.18 9.59
CA SER A 755 -17.55 -4.44 10.28
C SER A 755 -18.11 -3.21 10.95
N ALA A 756 -17.53 -2.88 12.10
CA ALA A 756 -17.78 -1.63 12.79
C ALA A 756 -16.43 -1.02 13.16
N SER A 757 -16.29 0.28 12.93
CA SER A 757 -15.12 1.05 13.32
C SER A 757 -15.51 2.41 13.86
N LEU A 758 -14.73 2.90 14.81
CA LEU A 758 -14.86 4.24 15.38
C LEU A 758 -13.51 4.93 15.21
N ASN A 759 -13.45 6.02 14.46
CA ASN A 759 -12.28 6.89 14.39
C ASN A 759 -12.53 8.09 15.31
N TYR A 760 -11.82 8.13 16.44
CA TYR A 760 -11.92 9.21 17.41
C TYR A 760 -10.65 10.06 17.38
N ASN A 761 -10.78 11.33 17.01
CA ASN A 761 -9.70 12.31 16.99
C ASN A 761 -9.91 13.32 18.10
N PHE A 762 -8.85 13.56 18.88
CA PHE A 762 -8.85 14.51 19.97
C PHE A 762 -7.58 15.34 19.94
N SER A 763 -7.73 16.67 19.90
CA SER A 763 -6.64 17.63 19.93
C SER A 763 -6.76 18.49 21.20
N ASN A 764 -5.66 18.62 21.93
CA ASN A 764 -5.49 19.59 23.01
C ASN A 764 -4.48 20.64 22.58
N TYR A 765 -4.93 21.89 22.55
CA TYR A 765 -4.11 23.02 22.16
C TYR A 765 -3.67 23.80 23.40
N THR A 766 -2.55 24.50 23.26
CA THR A 766 -2.05 25.50 24.22
C THR A 766 -1.75 26.76 23.44
N ASN A 767 -2.02 27.93 24.03
CA ASN A 767 -1.82 29.25 23.41
C ASN A 767 -2.76 29.53 22.21
N TYR A 768 -3.97 28.97 22.24
CA TYR A 768 -5.06 29.29 21.30
C TYR A 768 -6.35 29.59 22.08
N ARG A 769 -7.28 30.36 21.49
CA ARG A 769 -8.64 30.57 22.03
C ARG A 769 -9.45 29.28 22.24
N VAL A 770 -9.11 28.21 21.51
CA VAL A 770 -9.76 26.90 21.62
C VAL A 770 -8.82 25.90 22.26
N ASP A 771 -9.09 25.51 23.49
CA ASP A 771 -8.22 24.56 24.22
C ASP A 771 -8.34 23.13 23.68
N LYS A 772 -9.48 22.76 23.06
CA LYS A 772 -9.82 21.37 22.72
C LYS A 772 -10.68 21.26 21.47
N ALA A 773 -10.32 20.33 20.57
CA ALA A 773 -11.16 19.92 19.45
C ALA A 773 -11.37 18.41 19.46
N ARG A 774 -12.60 17.96 19.14
CA ARG A 774 -12.94 16.52 19.08
C ARG A 774 -13.78 16.20 17.85
N SER A 775 -13.43 15.12 17.18
CA SER A 775 -14.23 14.54 16.10
C SER A 775 -14.36 13.03 16.31
N ALA A 776 -15.54 12.50 15.98
CA ALA A 776 -15.81 11.08 16.01
C ALA A 776 -16.53 10.68 14.72
N GLN A 777 -15.96 9.73 13.99
CA GLN A 777 -16.59 9.13 12.83
C GLN A 777 -16.82 7.64 13.10
N GLN A 778 -18.04 7.18 12.88
CA GLN A 778 -18.42 5.78 13.00
C GLN A 778 -18.70 5.25 11.60
N ASN A 779 -18.11 4.11 11.27
CA ASN A 779 -18.39 3.40 10.02
C ASN A 779 -18.89 2.00 10.32
N TYR A 780 -20.05 1.67 9.78
CA TYR A 780 -20.65 0.35 9.84
C TYR A 780 -20.78 -0.18 8.41
N ALA A 781 -20.26 -1.37 8.15
CA ALA A 781 -20.42 -2.02 6.87
C ALA A 781 -21.07 -3.40 7.07
N PHE A 782 -22.02 -3.73 6.22
CA PHE A 782 -22.69 -5.02 6.21
C PHE A 782 -22.80 -5.51 4.77
N GLY A 783 -22.16 -6.62 4.47
CA GLY A 783 -22.22 -7.30 3.19
C GLY A 783 -22.90 -8.67 3.35
N ILE A 784 -23.75 -9.02 2.40
CA ILE A 784 -24.35 -10.36 2.34
C ILE A 784 -24.40 -10.84 0.90
N VAL A 785 -23.93 -12.07 0.67
CA VAL A 785 -24.13 -12.80 -0.59
C VAL A 785 -24.90 -14.06 -0.28
N ASN A 786 -26.14 -14.16 -0.76
CA ASN A 786 -27.02 -15.30 -0.56
C ASN A 786 -27.15 -16.11 -1.85
N TYR A 787 -26.86 -17.41 -1.77
CA TYR A 787 -26.96 -18.38 -2.85
C TYR A 787 -28.28 -19.13 -2.72
N PHE A 788 -29.36 -18.60 -3.29
CA PHE A 788 -30.70 -19.16 -3.19
C PHE A 788 -30.72 -20.64 -3.59
N LEU A 789 -31.11 -21.53 -2.67
CA LEU A 789 -31.36 -22.96 -2.92
C LEU A 789 -30.21 -23.70 -3.64
N LYS A 790 -28.94 -23.29 -3.45
CA LYS A 790 -27.78 -23.80 -4.20
C LYS A 790 -27.92 -23.68 -5.73
N SER A 791 -28.76 -22.76 -6.19
CA SER A 791 -28.98 -22.50 -7.61
C SER A 791 -27.91 -21.59 -8.20
N ASN A 792 -27.98 -21.37 -9.50
CA ASN A 792 -27.14 -20.39 -10.18
C ASN A 792 -27.60 -18.93 -9.96
N LEU A 793 -28.70 -18.71 -9.23
CA LEU A 793 -29.22 -17.39 -8.86
C LEU A 793 -28.70 -17.00 -7.46
N PHE A 794 -28.09 -15.83 -7.34
CA PHE A 794 -27.62 -15.31 -6.06
C PHE A 794 -27.81 -13.80 -5.95
N PHE A 795 -28.03 -13.35 -4.71
CA PHE A 795 -28.28 -11.96 -4.37
C PHE A 795 -27.12 -11.41 -3.54
N SER A 796 -26.67 -10.21 -3.85
CA SER A 796 -25.62 -9.51 -3.11
C SER A 796 -26.14 -8.17 -2.60
N ASN A 797 -25.86 -7.84 -1.34
CA ASN A 797 -26.06 -6.51 -0.78
C ASN A 797 -24.80 -6.05 -0.08
N ASP A 798 -24.56 -4.76 -0.19
CA ASP A 798 -23.48 -4.07 0.50
C ASP A 798 -24.04 -2.75 1.04
N LEU A 799 -24.22 -2.67 2.35
CA LEU A 799 -24.65 -1.47 3.07
C LEU A 799 -23.46 -0.88 3.83
N ASN A 800 -23.16 0.39 3.57
CA ASN A 800 -22.21 1.18 4.33
C ASN A 800 -22.94 2.35 4.97
N VAL A 801 -22.76 2.54 6.27
CA VAL A 801 -23.31 3.66 7.03
C VAL A 801 -22.16 4.41 7.67
N THR A 802 -22.01 5.68 7.30
CA THR A 802 -21.03 6.59 7.90
C THR A 802 -21.77 7.62 8.71
N LYS A 803 -21.43 7.72 9.99
CA LYS A 803 -21.97 8.73 10.91
C LYS A 803 -20.83 9.63 11.41
N ASN A 804 -20.96 10.92 11.16
CA ASN A 804 -20.04 11.94 11.62
C ASN A 804 -20.68 12.75 12.76
N ASN A 805 -20.01 12.78 13.92
CA ASN A 805 -20.42 13.63 15.02
C ASN A 805 -19.67 14.97 14.95
N ASN A 806 -20.29 16.04 15.50
CA ASN A 806 -19.71 17.37 15.58
C ASN A 806 -19.33 17.98 14.21
N ILE A 807 -20.17 17.86 13.18
CA ILE A 807 -20.05 18.67 11.95
C ILE A 807 -20.92 19.93 12.07
N SER A 808 -20.49 21.04 11.46
CA SER A 808 -21.22 22.32 11.42
C SER A 808 -22.63 22.19 10.84
N ALA A 809 -23.49 23.16 11.16
CA ALA A 809 -24.84 23.24 10.58
C ALA A 809 -24.75 23.38 9.05
N GLY A 810 -25.63 22.70 8.31
CA GLY A 810 -25.66 22.68 6.84
C GLY A 810 -25.04 21.44 6.18
N PHE A 811 -24.30 20.61 6.93
CA PHE A 811 -23.76 19.34 6.43
C PHE A 811 -24.52 18.14 7.04
N ASN A 812 -24.72 17.09 6.24
CA ASN A 812 -25.40 15.88 6.71
C ASN A 812 -24.49 15.00 7.58
N ARG A 813 -25.01 14.65 8.77
CA ARG A 813 -24.26 13.91 9.80
C ARG A 813 -24.27 12.40 9.59
N THR A 814 -25.10 11.87 8.71
CA THR A 814 -25.19 10.44 8.44
C THR A 814 -25.43 10.21 6.96
N SER A 815 -24.64 9.32 6.35
CA SER A 815 -24.81 8.89 4.96
C SER A 815 -24.99 7.38 4.90
N TYR A 816 -25.96 6.95 4.10
CA TYR A 816 -26.24 5.55 3.83
C TYR A 816 -25.89 5.26 2.36
N PHE A 817 -25.03 4.27 2.15
CA PHE A 817 -24.65 3.80 0.83
C PHE A 817 -24.97 2.32 0.71
N TRP A 818 -26.09 2.01 0.08
CA TRP A 818 -26.58 0.65 -0.11
C TRP A 818 -26.55 0.27 -1.58
N ASN A 819 -25.76 -0.75 -1.92
CA ASN A 819 -25.78 -1.38 -3.23
C ASN A 819 -26.45 -2.74 -3.14
N ALA A 820 -27.26 -3.07 -4.15
CA ALA A 820 -27.93 -4.36 -4.26
C ALA A 820 -27.76 -4.91 -5.67
N SER A 821 -27.62 -6.24 -5.81
CA SER A 821 -27.59 -6.88 -7.12
C SER A 821 -28.15 -8.29 -7.11
N VAL A 822 -28.86 -8.64 -8.19
CA VAL A 822 -29.30 -9.99 -8.51
C VAL A 822 -28.42 -10.52 -9.63
N ASN A 823 -27.91 -11.74 -9.46
CA ASN A 823 -26.94 -12.35 -10.36
C ASN A 823 -27.41 -13.74 -10.76
N TYR A 824 -27.38 -14.05 -12.06
CA TYR A 824 -27.72 -15.37 -12.59
C TYR A 824 -26.58 -15.92 -13.43
N LYS A 825 -26.02 -17.05 -13.02
CA LYS A 825 -24.98 -17.78 -13.76
C LYS A 825 -25.62 -18.78 -14.74
N PHE A 826 -25.12 -18.84 -15.97
CA PHE A 826 -25.59 -19.78 -16.99
C PHE A 826 -24.45 -20.21 -17.90
N TYR A 827 -24.74 -21.10 -18.86
CA TYR A 827 -23.77 -21.65 -19.81
C TYR A 827 -22.53 -22.25 -19.11
N LYS A 828 -22.73 -23.37 -18.40
CA LYS A 828 -21.67 -24.01 -17.57
C LYS A 828 -21.01 -23.02 -16.58
N LYS A 829 -21.79 -22.02 -16.11
CA LYS A 829 -21.39 -20.93 -15.20
C LYS A 829 -20.28 -20.01 -15.74
N GLN A 830 -20.05 -20.02 -17.05
CA GLN A 830 -19.11 -19.13 -17.72
C GLN A 830 -19.72 -17.75 -17.97
N MET A 831 -21.05 -17.65 -18.04
CA MET A 831 -21.76 -16.38 -18.21
C MET A 831 -22.50 -16.00 -16.95
N THR A 832 -22.53 -14.71 -16.62
CA THR A 832 -23.31 -14.14 -15.53
C THR A 832 -24.09 -12.92 -16.03
N LEU A 833 -25.41 -12.96 -15.89
CA LEU A 833 -26.27 -11.79 -16.04
C LEU A 833 -26.42 -11.14 -14.66
N ARG A 834 -26.15 -9.84 -14.56
CA ARG A 834 -26.26 -9.07 -13.32
C ARG A 834 -27.19 -7.89 -13.53
N PHE A 835 -28.17 -7.75 -12.65
CA PHE A 835 -28.92 -6.51 -12.48
C PHE A 835 -28.49 -5.87 -11.16
N ASN A 836 -27.98 -4.63 -11.20
CA ASN A 836 -27.51 -3.93 -10.01
C ASN A 836 -28.17 -2.55 -9.85
N ILE A 837 -28.38 -2.19 -8.59
CA ILE A 837 -28.84 -0.89 -8.14
C ILE A 837 -27.73 -0.29 -7.28
N ASN A 838 -27.11 0.77 -7.80
CA ASN A 838 -26.14 1.54 -7.02
C ASN A 838 -26.88 2.59 -6.20
N ASP A 839 -26.54 2.73 -4.92
CA ASP A 839 -27.17 3.69 -3.99
C ASP A 839 -28.71 3.61 -3.98
N VAL A 840 -29.26 2.47 -3.51
CA VAL A 840 -30.70 2.18 -3.45
C VAL A 840 -31.49 3.31 -2.78
N LEU A 841 -30.95 3.87 -1.70
CA LEU A 841 -31.59 4.93 -0.90
C LEU A 841 -31.41 6.32 -1.51
N ASN A 842 -30.51 6.49 -2.48
CA ASN A 842 -30.15 7.78 -3.07
C ASN A 842 -29.70 8.82 -2.01
N GLN A 843 -28.95 8.36 -1.01
CA GLN A 843 -28.52 9.14 0.16
C GLN A 843 -26.99 9.19 0.31
N ARG A 844 -26.26 8.75 -0.72
CA ARG A 844 -24.81 8.83 -0.72
C ARG A 844 -24.35 10.29 -0.71
N GLN A 845 -23.52 10.62 0.27
CA GLN A 845 -22.86 11.91 0.40
C GLN A 845 -21.46 11.71 0.98
N ASN A 846 -20.55 12.64 0.69
CA ASN A 846 -19.18 12.60 1.18
C ASN A 846 -18.87 13.87 1.98
N ALA A 847 -19.37 13.92 3.22
CA ALA A 847 -19.06 15.00 4.17
C ALA A 847 -18.01 14.54 5.18
N ILE A 848 -16.94 15.31 5.34
CA ILE A 848 -15.79 15.00 6.22
C ILE A 848 -15.41 16.25 7.02
N ARG A 849 -15.08 16.06 8.31
CA ARG A 849 -14.46 17.10 9.15
C ARG A 849 -12.97 16.82 9.33
N ASN A 850 -12.13 17.76 8.94
CA ASN A 850 -10.69 17.78 9.18
C ASN A 850 -10.36 18.69 10.37
N ILE A 851 -9.46 18.25 11.25
CA ILE A 851 -8.94 19.06 12.36
C ILE A 851 -7.44 19.22 12.12
N GLY A 852 -7.01 20.46 11.91
CA GLY A 852 -5.62 20.84 11.73
C GLY A 852 -4.96 21.32 13.02
N ASP A 853 -3.73 21.81 12.89
CA ASP A 853 -2.96 22.34 14.02
C ASP A 853 -3.51 23.66 14.57
N ASN A 854 -4.22 24.43 13.74
CA ASN A 854 -4.88 25.69 14.12
C ASN A 854 -6.24 25.90 13.43
N TYR A 855 -6.92 24.85 12.94
CA TYR A 855 -8.20 25.02 12.24
C TYR A 855 -9.11 23.80 12.35
N ILE A 856 -10.41 24.02 12.12
CA ILE A 856 -11.41 22.98 11.84
C ILE A 856 -12.01 23.27 10.47
N GLU A 857 -12.13 22.25 9.65
CA GLU A 857 -12.66 22.36 8.29
C GLU A 857 -13.70 21.27 8.04
N ASP A 858 -14.87 21.65 7.55
CA ASP A 858 -15.89 20.76 7.03
C ASP A 858 -15.91 20.85 5.51
N ARG A 859 -15.93 19.69 4.85
CA ARG A 859 -15.93 19.60 3.38
C ARG A 859 -16.98 18.60 2.89
N GLU A 860 -17.71 18.99 1.85
CA GLU A 860 -18.61 18.12 1.09
C GLU A 860 -18.16 18.05 -0.38
N ASP A 861 -18.13 16.85 -0.96
CA ASP A 861 -17.75 16.62 -2.36
C ASP A 861 -18.88 15.99 -3.19
N LEU A 862 -18.89 16.30 -4.49
CA LEU A 862 -19.71 15.64 -5.50
C LEU A 862 -19.45 14.13 -5.51
N VAL A 863 -20.54 13.35 -5.54
CA VAL A 863 -20.51 11.89 -5.58
C VAL A 863 -21.47 11.33 -6.63
N LEU A 864 -21.12 10.17 -7.18
CA LEU A 864 -22.00 9.41 -8.07
C LEU A 864 -23.21 8.86 -7.29
N ARG A 865 -24.40 9.32 -7.66
CA ARG A 865 -25.70 8.96 -7.08
C ARG A 865 -26.32 7.71 -7.73
N ARG A 866 -27.60 7.46 -7.43
CA ARG A 866 -28.34 6.27 -7.84
C ARG A 866 -28.33 6.02 -9.35
N TYR A 867 -28.11 4.76 -9.72
CA TYR A 867 -28.35 4.26 -11.07
C TYR A 867 -28.67 2.76 -11.06
N PHE A 868 -29.39 2.32 -12.07
CA PHE A 868 -29.71 0.94 -12.36
C PHE A 868 -28.89 0.48 -13.55
N MET A 869 -28.37 -0.74 -13.52
CA MET A 869 -27.57 -1.27 -14.63
C MET A 869 -27.81 -2.76 -14.81
N LEU A 870 -27.90 -3.17 -16.07
CA LEU A 870 -27.87 -4.56 -16.49
C LEU A 870 -26.49 -4.83 -17.09
N SER A 871 -25.85 -5.92 -16.68
CA SER A 871 -24.52 -6.30 -17.16
C SER A 871 -24.46 -7.77 -17.53
N LEU A 872 -23.78 -8.06 -18.64
CA LEU A 872 -23.37 -9.39 -19.05
C LEU A 872 -21.87 -9.54 -18.79
N MET A 873 -21.50 -10.58 -18.06
CA MET A 873 -20.11 -10.97 -17.80
C MET A 873 -19.86 -12.36 -18.38
N LEU A 874 -18.82 -12.50 -19.18
CA LEU A 874 -18.38 -13.74 -19.79
C LEU A 874 -16.96 -14.07 -19.32
N ASN A 875 -16.75 -15.28 -18.82
CA ASN A 875 -15.47 -15.79 -18.36
C ASN A 875 -15.16 -17.11 -19.07
N LEU A 876 -14.34 -17.04 -20.11
CA LEU A 876 -13.89 -18.20 -20.87
C LEU A 876 -12.47 -18.57 -20.44
N SER A 877 -12.27 -19.86 -20.16
CA SER A 877 -10.96 -20.43 -19.86
C SER A 877 -10.79 -21.73 -20.63
N GLN A 878 -9.74 -21.81 -21.45
CA GLN A 878 -9.34 -23.01 -22.16
C GLN A 878 -7.90 -23.33 -21.78
N PHE A 879 -7.69 -24.39 -21.01
CA PHE A 879 -6.37 -24.87 -20.61
C PHE A 879 -6.24 -26.36 -20.94
N GLY A 880 -5.02 -26.77 -21.30
CA GLY A 880 -4.72 -28.14 -21.70
C GLY A 880 -4.33 -28.25 -23.17
N GLU A 881 -3.56 -29.30 -23.51
CA GLU A 881 -3.31 -29.67 -24.89
C GLU A 881 -4.62 -30.17 -25.52
N LYS A 882 -5.00 -29.61 -26.67
CA LYS A 882 -5.95 -30.31 -27.55
C LYS A 882 -5.27 -31.63 -27.88
N LYS A 883 -5.87 -32.76 -27.47
CA LYS A 883 -5.54 -34.06 -28.08
C LYS A 883 -5.81 -33.88 -29.58
N SER A 884 -4.74 -33.82 -30.37
CA SER A 884 -4.82 -33.84 -31.83
C SER A 884 -5.33 -35.19 -32.29
#